data_AF-A0A5C6L3M2-F1
#
_entry.id   AF-A0A5C6L3M2-F1
#
_cell.length_a   1.000
_cell.length_b   1.000
_cell.length_c   1.000
_cell.angle_alpha   90.00
_cell.angle_beta   90.00
_cell.angle_gamma   90.00
#
_symmetry.space_group_name_H-M   'P 1'
#
loop_
_entity.id
_entity.type
_entity.pdbx_description
1 polymer ?
#
loop_
_entity_poly.entity_id
_entity_poly.type
_entity_poly.pdbx_seq_one_letter_code
_entity_poly.pdbx_strand_id
1 'polypeptide(L)'
;MEHLSNALKAVFKEQDGDEVLFCADMLQKDNQYNRGEMPRPDTEMKESQIQYLLRKVNAYNTLDQESIVGQVVVSEWMKPLKSHKELKSFDLSVFNMLLHFACKTIYFKNNDPVCHYSKLLRWHNVSNLFGEDTFTTVFAASLDIVNKSKRKYFDWPAYIDHNNKEINALFKNKMADLHMHLKGSSYNFDISWLSIMNNITSMENVFTEVYNLRKTYGWDKDLYAKMYRACAIRLYLASRTGLLSENAQITSAQLSNIIDDKINNANDAIAKSAIDESVKRQLLESHSLEFLLSKAKETSKHFEDKSDYQDLDYIRIPRYNKDNVRSILSSERELMYSVFRLLLEGCDDYKDISSLFYSYLCYKVKFRNAIIQLNSTVGFHNFTLYEEIKDKFIAKRHKKFLYKAAIESFLINGKDRYLETRIVPDTTAEGIAEKIKEIAESVDEKYKERFSIILHFIKSRDERKDKEYRHKELREDIKKRAFAIHKFRNNAEYLGVGSEDYPLSGYVVGIDTANTELMCRPEVFAQAFRFLRYHNIKNNGRQRPNDLNITYHVGEDFYDIADGLRAVEEAMIYFNLKNGDRLGHCLVLGTDVRKYYSMRYNTICCTKQVLLDNMAWLHHKCKRLFGYTSLCYYLEGIFNQYFYDVYQGQIYQDGKINYELLDDPDVNNNINDYYQSWVLRGNNPKFASDMEESDDELEQEWDNCAENHEYGIEIAKFNINALELFDQYHKDEIVERGSEAVAFTIKESYVEDFYKLLEAIQEQLLKEIESKRISIECNPTSNYKIGEMSNYDEHPILKFYNSGLNTPYNKHDIAVSINTDDQGVFSTSLEREYSLIALAIERHQTEGFKNSPRQIIDWLDKIRQMSVEQQFDNDIFNYKKN
;
A
#
# COMPACT_ATOMS: atom_id res chain seq x y z
N MET A 1 5.65 -17.55 21.93
CA MET A 1 5.96 -16.32 21.16
C MET A 1 4.70 -15.60 20.73
N GLU A 2 3.68 -16.29 20.23
CA GLU A 2 2.40 -15.66 19.86
C GLU A 2 1.74 -14.88 21.01
N HIS A 3 1.66 -15.47 22.21
CA HIS A 3 1.14 -14.75 23.39
C HIS A 3 1.91 -13.47 23.71
N LEU A 4 3.24 -13.47 23.58
CA LEU A 4 4.08 -12.28 23.76
C LEU A 4 3.78 -11.24 22.68
N SER A 5 3.61 -11.66 21.41
CA SER A 5 3.20 -10.77 20.32
C SER A 5 1.84 -10.12 20.58
N ASN A 6 0.85 -10.86 21.07
CA ASN A 6 -0.46 -10.33 21.41
C ASN A 6 -0.42 -9.42 22.65
N ALA A 7 0.40 -9.76 23.64
CA ALA A 7 0.61 -8.89 24.81
C ALA A 7 1.33 -7.58 24.44
N LEU A 8 2.29 -7.60 23.51
CA LEU A 8 2.89 -6.38 22.98
C LEU A 8 1.86 -5.50 22.28
N LYS A 9 0.93 -6.08 21.51
CA LYS A 9 -0.20 -5.33 20.93
C LYS A 9 -1.03 -4.66 22.02
N ALA A 10 -1.43 -5.41 23.05
CA ALA A 10 -2.21 -4.84 24.14
C ALA A 10 -1.47 -3.70 24.86
N VAL A 11 -0.23 -3.94 25.27
CA VAL A 11 0.54 -3.00 26.09
C VAL A 11 0.98 -1.77 25.30
N PHE A 12 1.45 -1.90 24.05
CA PHE A 12 2.00 -0.75 23.31
C PHE A 12 1.04 -0.12 22.29
N LYS A 13 0.12 -0.89 21.70
CA LYS A 13 -0.83 -0.37 20.70
C LYS A 13 -2.14 0.12 21.34
N GLU A 14 -2.68 -0.63 22.31
CA GLU A 14 -4.00 -0.33 22.90
C GLU A 14 -3.94 0.59 24.13
N GLN A 15 -2.75 0.77 24.73
CA GLN A 15 -2.52 1.72 25.82
C GLN A 15 -2.57 3.16 25.28
N ASP A 16 -3.37 4.02 25.91
CA ASP A 16 -3.36 5.45 25.57
C ASP A 16 -2.21 6.16 26.29
N GLY A 17 -1.43 6.94 25.56
CA GLY A 17 -0.33 7.74 26.10
C GLY A 17 -0.81 8.80 27.09
N ASP A 18 -2.02 9.34 26.92
CA ASP A 18 -2.62 10.29 27.87
C ASP A 18 -2.90 9.61 29.22
N GLU A 19 -3.36 8.35 29.22
CA GLU A 19 -3.59 7.56 30.43
C GLU A 19 -2.29 7.31 31.21
N VAL A 20 -1.19 7.06 30.49
CA VAL A 20 0.14 6.93 31.11
C VAL A 20 0.54 8.23 31.81
N LEU A 21 0.33 9.40 31.18
CA LEU A 21 0.62 10.70 31.79
C LEU A 21 -0.29 11.00 32.99
N PHE A 22 -1.58 10.64 32.94
CA PHE A 22 -2.49 10.77 34.08
C PHE A 22 -2.05 9.94 35.28
N CYS A 23 -1.58 8.70 35.06
CA CYS A 23 -1.09 7.82 36.12
C CYS A 23 0.25 8.28 36.71
N ALA A 24 1.03 9.05 35.94
CA ALA A 24 2.28 9.66 36.40
C ALA A 24 2.09 11.04 37.05
N ASP A 25 0.84 11.53 37.17
CA ASP A 25 0.49 12.88 37.64
C ASP A 25 1.15 14.00 36.80
N MET A 26 1.37 13.75 35.51
CA MET A 26 1.96 14.69 34.54
C MET A 26 0.92 15.40 33.66
N LEU A 27 -0.33 14.93 33.71
CA LEU A 27 -1.47 15.51 33.00
C LEU A 27 -2.66 15.56 33.96
N GLN A 28 -3.49 16.59 33.88
CA GLN A 28 -4.61 16.76 34.81
C GLN A 28 -5.70 15.70 34.60
N LYS A 29 -6.01 14.91 35.63
CA LYS A 29 -7.05 13.87 35.60
C LYS A 29 -8.43 14.48 35.28
N ASP A 30 -9.06 14.01 34.20
CA ASP A 30 -10.47 14.32 33.90
C ASP A 30 -11.41 13.49 34.78
N ASN A 31 -12.71 13.84 34.83
CA ASN A 31 -13.74 13.17 35.62
C ASN A 31 -13.85 11.65 35.37
N GLN A 32 -13.38 11.16 34.21
CA GLN A 32 -13.28 9.72 33.91
C GLN A 32 -12.16 8.99 34.68
N TYR A 33 -11.10 9.69 35.08
CA TYR A 33 -9.88 9.14 35.70
C TYR A 33 -9.74 9.48 37.20
N ASN A 34 -10.77 10.05 37.81
CA ASN A 34 -10.84 10.38 39.26
C ASN A 34 -11.04 9.15 40.17
N ARG A 35 -10.30 8.04 39.91
CA ARG A 35 -10.37 6.79 40.70
C ARG A 35 -9.05 6.54 41.45
N GLY A 36 -8.77 7.31 42.50
CA GLY A 36 -7.65 7.06 43.44
C GLY A 36 -6.25 7.07 42.83
N GLU A 37 -5.25 6.57 43.58
CA GLU A 37 -3.90 6.34 43.05
C GLU A 37 -3.94 5.20 42.02
N MET A 38 -3.68 5.54 40.76
CA MET A 38 -3.56 4.57 39.66
C MET A 38 -2.07 4.22 39.48
N PRO A 39 -1.71 2.93 39.40
CA PRO A 39 -0.31 2.52 39.25
C PRO A 39 0.24 2.96 37.89
N ARG A 40 1.53 3.34 37.87
CA ARG A 40 2.22 3.76 36.64
C ARG A 40 2.29 2.60 35.63
N PRO A 41 1.68 2.72 34.44
CA PRO A 41 1.63 1.62 33.47
C PRO A 41 3.01 1.16 32.97
N ASP A 42 4.04 2.01 33.02
CA ASP A 42 5.38 1.68 32.55
C ASP A 42 6.17 0.74 33.49
N THR A 43 5.88 0.77 34.80
CA THR A 43 6.68 0.07 35.85
C THR A 43 5.85 -0.73 36.85
N GLU A 44 4.56 -0.40 37.02
CA GLU A 44 3.69 -0.93 38.09
C GLU A 44 2.37 -1.51 37.53
N MET A 45 2.33 -1.85 36.23
CA MET A 45 1.13 -2.36 35.54
C MET A 45 0.57 -3.63 36.22
N LYS A 46 -0.73 -3.63 36.51
CA LYS A 46 -1.45 -4.75 37.14
C LYS A 46 -2.09 -5.67 36.10
N GLU A 47 -2.31 -6.93 36.48
CA GLU A 47 -3.01 -7.94 35.66
C GLU A 47 -4.33 -7.42 35.10
N SER A 48 -5.14 -6.73 35.92
CA SER A 48 -6.44 -6.20 35.50
C SER A 48 -6.35 -5.14 34.40
N GLN A 49 -5.30 -4.30 34.41
CA GLN A 49 -5.03 -3.34 33.34
C GLN A 49 -4.65 -4.07 32.06
N ILE A 50 -3.77 -5.08 32.15
CA ILE A 50 -3.34 -5.87 30.99
C ILE A 50 -4.50 -6.66 30.40
N GLN A 51 -5.35 -7.27 31.23
CA GLN A 51 -6.53 -8.00 30.78
C GLN A 51 -7.49 -7.08 30.03
N TYR A 52 -7.70 -5.85 30.53
CA TYR A 52 -8.51 -4.85 29.85
C TYR A 52 -7.95 -4.47 28.46
N LEU A 53 -6.63 -4.32 28.35
CA LEU A 53 -5.96 -4.05 27.07
C LEU A 53 -5.98 -5.26 26.13
N LEU A 54 -5.76 -6.47 26.64
CA LEU A 54 -5.82 -7.72 25.87
C LEU A 54 -7.19 -7.93 25.24
N ARG A 55 -8.26 -7.56 25.96
CA ARG A 55 -9.63 -7.63 25.45
C ARG A 55 -9.85 -6.77 24.21
N LYS A 56 -9.16 -5.61 24.10
CA LYS A 56 -9.22 -4.75 22.91
C LYS A 56 -8.52 -5.37 21.70
N VAL A 57 -7.50 -6.20 21.91
CA VAL A 57 -6.81 -6.93 20.83
C VAL A 57 -7.67 -8.06 20.26
N ASN A 58 -8.63 -8.57 21.05
CA ASN A 58 -9.53 -9.67 20.68
C ASN A 58 -8.78 -10.92 20.18
N ALA A 59 -7.68 -11.27 20.86
CA ALA A 59 -6.78 -12.35 20.46
C ALA A 59 -7.06 -13.70 21.12
N TYR A 60 -7.99 -13.75 22.10
CA TYR A 60 -8.24 -14.93 22.92
C TYR A 60 -9.74 -15.24 22.97
N ASN A 61 -10.06 -16.53 23.08
CA ASN A 61 -11.45 -16.99 23.05
C ASN A 61 -12.12 -16.94 24.43
N THR A 62 -11.36 -16.80 25.53
CA THR A 62 -11.90 -16.76 26.90
C THR A 62 -11.20 -15.72 27.79
N LEU A 63 -11.94 -15.20 28.77
CA LEU A 63 -11.42 -14.26 29.78
C LEU A 63 -10.32 -14.88 30.66
N ASP A 64 -10.38 -16.20 30.89
CA ASP A 64 -9.37 -16.92 31.67
C ASP A 64 -8.02 -16.96 30.95
N GLN A 65 -8.04 -17.14 29.62
CA GLN A 65 -6.82 -17.06 28.81
C GLN A 65 -6.22 -15.64 28.85
N GLU A 66 -7.06 -14.60 28.79
CA GLU A 66 -6.61 -13.21 28.95
C GLU A 66 -5.95 -12.98 30.31
N SER A 67 -6.57 -13.47 31.39
CA SER A 67 -6.05 -13.34 32.77
C SER A 67 -4.70 -14.02 32.93
N ILE A 68 -4.55 -15.27 32.49
CA ILE A 68 -3.29 -16.00 32.57
C ILE A 68 -2.18 -15.29 31.78
N VAL A 69 -2.48 -14.79 30.57
CA VAL A 69 -1.50 -14.02 29.80
C VAL A 69 -1.14 -12.72 30.51
N GLY A 70 -2.12 -12.05 31.14
CA GLY A 70 -1.87 -10.88 32.00
C GLY A 70 -0.93 -11.18 33.16
N GLN A 71 -1.09 -12.33 33.82
CA GLN A 71 -0.17 -12.78 34.88
C GLN A 71 1.24 -13.04 34.33
N VAL A 72 1.36 -13.67 33.16
CA VAL A 72 2.66 -13.92 32.51
C VAL A 72 3.36 -12.61 32.14
N VAL A 73 2.62 -11.59 31.68
CA VAL A 73 3.20 -10.26 31.41
C VAL A 73 3.89 -9.70 32.65
N VAL A 74 3.20 -9.66 33.80
CA VAL A 74 3.75 -9.10 35.05
C VAL A 74 4.84 -10.00 35.64
N SER A 75 4.62 -11.32 35.63
CA SER A 75 5.48 -12.28 36.33
C SER A 75 6.73 -12.68 35.54
N GLU A 76 6.73 -12.53 34.22
CA GLU A 76 7.84 -12.91 33.33
C GLU A 76 8.29 -11.78 32.39
N TRP A 77 7.41 -11.24 31.54
CA TRP A 77 7.84 -10.40 30.41
C TRP A 77 8.18 -8.95 30.79
N MET A 78 7.63 -8.43 31.89
CA MET A 78 8.08 -7.15 32.46
C MET A 78 9.33 -7.28 33.33
N LYS A 79 9.74 -8.51 33.67
CA LYS A 79 10.90 -8.77 34.53
C LYS A 79 12.21 -8.87 33.74
N PRO A 80 13.37 -8.67 34.41
CA PRO A 80 14.68 -8.80 33.78
C PRO A 80 14.90 -10.15 33.07
N LEU A 81 15.58 -10.14 31.93
CA LEU A 81 15.93 -11.36 31.17
C LEU A 81 17.09 -12.11 31.85
N LYS A 82 16.78 -12.96 32.83
CA LYS A 82 17.80 -13.73 33.58
C LYS A 82 18.65 -14.67 32.71
N SER A 83 18.13 -15.14 31.58
CA SER A 83 18.81 -16.10 30.69
C SER A 83 19.79 -15.46 29.69
N HIS A 84 19.77 -14.14 29.51
CA HIS A 84 20.56 -13.42 28.51
C HIS A 84 21.55 -12.48 29.18
N LYS A 85 22.71 -13.00 29.60
CA LYS A 85 23.75 -12.24 30.30
C LYS A 85 24.46 -11.23 29.40
N GLU A 86 24.36 -11.43 28.10
CA GLU A 86 24.86 -10.55 27.05
C GLU A 86 24.01 -9.27 26.87
N LEU A 87 22.87 -9.16 27.56
CA LEU A 87 21.95 -8.02 27.50
C LEU A 87 21.72 -7.41 28.89
N LYS A 88 21.82 -6.08 29.00
CA LYS A 88 21.38 -5.36 30.20
C LYS A 88 19.85 -5.25 30.17
N SER A 89 19.18 -5.73 31.20
CA SER A 89 17.73 -5.58 31.34
C SER A 89 17.37 -4.39 32.23
N PHE A 90 16.16 -3.87 32.04
CA PHE A 90 15.50 -2.99 33.01
C PHE A 90 15.11 -3.81 34.24
N ASP A 91 14.81 -3.14 35.36
CA ASP A 91 14.19 -3.77 36.53
C ASP A 91 12.76 -4.22 36.20
N LEU A 92 11.73 -3.88 36.98
CA LEU A 92 10.35 -4.16 36.58
C LEU A 92 9.88 -3.06 35.59
N SER A 93 9.71 -3.40 34.31
CA SER A 93 9.32 -2.43 33.28
C SER A 93 8.68 -3.07 32.05
N VAL A 94 7.72 -2.37 31.44
CA VAL A 94 7.14 -2.75 30.13
C VAL A 94 8.18 -2.81 29.01
N PHE A 95 9.29 -2.07 29.10
CA PHE A 95 10.35 -2.09 28.08
C PHE A 95 11.08 -3.44 28.02
N ASN A 96 11.07 -4.23 29.10
CA ASN A 96 11.58 -5.59 29.06
C ASN A 96 10.78 -6.46 28.06
N MET A 97 9.49 -6.19 27.83
CA MET A 97 8.70 -6.94 26.85
C MET A 97 9.24 -6.77 25.44
N LEU A 98 9.69 -5.55 25.08
CA LEU A 98 10.35 -5.28 23.80
C LEU A 98 11.65 -6.08 23.69
N LEU A 99 12.44 -6.11 24.77
CA LEU A 99 13.71 -6.83 24.83
C LEU A 99 13.52 -8.35 24.77
N HIS A 100 12.50 -8.90 25.45
CA HIS A 100 12.09 -10.31 25.39
C HIS A 100 11.69 -10.76 23.98
N PHE A 101 11.10 -9.86 23.20
CA PHE A 101 10.79 -10.13 21.80
C PHE A 101 12.04 -10.02 20.94
N ALA A 102 12.77 -8.91 21.05
CA ALA A 102 13.96 -8.61 20.26
C ALA A 102 15.05 -9.69 20.40
N CYS A 103 15.35 -10.15 21.62
CA CYS A 103 16.39 -11.16 21.83
C CYS A 103 16.07 -12.54 21.23
N LYS A 104 14.81 -12.80 20.89
CA LYS A 104 14.35 -14.05 20.26
C LYS A 104 14.25 -13.93 18.74
N THR A 105 14.33 -12.72 18.19
CA THR A 105 14.06 -12.44 16.77
C THR A 105 15.21 -11.78 16.04
N ILE A 106 16.03 -10.97 16.71
CA ILE A 106 17.13 -10.22 16.09
C ILE A 106 18.43 -10.40 16.87
N TYR A 107 19.54 -10.12 16.19
CA TYR A 107 20.87 -9.98 16.77
C TYR A 107 21.69 -8.98 15.94
N PHE A 108 22.87 -8.58 16.44
CA PHE A 108 23.75 -7.68 15.70
C PHE A 108 24.87 -8.44 15.00
N LYS A 109 25.08 -8.14 13.71
CA LYS A 109 26.18 -8.66 12.90
C LYS A 109 26.84 -7.49 12.18
N ASN A 110 28.17 -7.35 12.32
CA ASN A 110 28.91 -6.20 11.76
C ASN A 110 28.33 -4.84 12.18
N ASN A 111 27.81 -4.74 13.42
CA ASN A 111 27.11 -3.57 13.97
C ASN A 111 25.74 -3.23 13.35
N ASP A 112 25.22 -4.03 12.43
CA ASP A 112 23.87 -3.89 11.90
C ASP A 112 22.90 -4.90 12.56
N PRO A 113 21.64 -4.51 12.81
CA PRO A 113 20.60 -5.43 13.25
C PRO A 113 20.23 -6.42 12.12
N VAL A 114 20.10 -7.69 12.46
CA VAL A 114 19.76 -8.78 11.55
C VAL A 114 18.70 -9.67 12.20
N CYS A 115 17.62 -9.96 11.46
CA CYS A 115 16.59 -10.90 11.88
C CYS A 115 17.04 -12.36 11.73
N HIS A 116 16.62 -13.22 12.66
CA HIS A 116 16.65 -14.66 12.44
C HIS A 116 15.65 -15.01 11.36
N TYR A 117 16.10 -15.59 10.24
CA TYR A 117 15.25 -15.98 9.13
C TYR A 117 14.09 -16.87 9.59
N SER A 118 14.38 -17.85 10.45
CA SER A 118 13.36 -18.73 11.05
C SER A 118 12.31 -18.00 11.91
N LYS A 119 12.41 -16.69 12.12
CA LYS A 119 11.44 -15.85 12.84
C LYS A 119 10.84 -14.74 11.97
N LEU A 120 11.24 -14.63 10.69
CA LEU A 120 10.92 -13.50 9.80
C LEU A 120 9.43 -13.20 9.67
N LEU A 121 8.57 -14.20 9.41
CA LEU A 121 7.11 -13.99 9.35
C LEU A 121 6.56 -13.36 10.63
N ARG A 122 7.05 -13.80 11.79
CA ARG A 122 6.63 -13.25 13.07
C ARG A 122 7.23 -11.87 13.34
N TRP A 123 8.49 -11.67 12.97
CA TRP A 123 9.15 -10.37 13.02
C TRP A 123 8.33 -9.35 12.22
N HIS A 124 8.09 -9.62 10.94
CA HIS A 124 7.32 -8.77 10.03
C HIS A 124 5.94 -8.42 10.60
N ASN A 125 5.16 -9.41 11.05
CA ASN A 125 3.82 -9.16 11.61
C ASN A 125 3.82 -8.27 12.87
N VAL A 126 4.84 -8.37 13.71
CA VAL A 126 4.93 -7.58 14.95
C VAL A 126 5.54 -6.22 14.67
N SER A 127 6.66 -6.16 13.94
CA SER A 127 7.36 -4.92 13.67
C SER A 127 6.59 -3.98 12.75
N ASN A 128 5.72 -4.48 11.87
CA ASN A 128 4.81 -3.63 11.09
C ASN A 128 3.96 -2.72 11.97
N LEU A 129 3.55 -3.20 13.15
CA LEU A 129 2.71 -2.44 14.10
C LEU A 129 3.48 -1.38 14.88
N PHE A 130 4.73 -1.64 15.23
CA PHE A 130 5.51 -0.81 16.16
C PHE A 130 6.67 -0.05 15.50
N GLY A 131 6.99 -0.35 14.24
CA GLY A 131 8.25 -0.01 13.60
C GLY A 131 9.39 -0.95 14.06
N GLU A 132 10.25 -1.36 13.13
CA GLU A 132 11.42 -2.20 13.44
C GLU A 132 12.37 -1.50 14.42
N ASP A 133 12.47 -0.18 14.33
CA ASP A 133 13.37 0.64 15.13
C ASP A 133 13.09 0.61 16.63
N THR A 134 11.84 0.36 17.04
CA THR A 134 11.48 0.17 18.45
C THR A 134 12.20 -1.02 19.06
N PHE A 135 12.36 -2.11 18.30
CA PHE A 135 13.03 -3.31 18.78
C PHE A 135 14.55 -3.28 18.56
N THR A 136 15.03 -2.70 17.46
CA THR A 136 16.47 -2.62 17.19
C THR A 136 17.18 -1.67 18.15
N THR A 137 16.57 -0.53 18.51
CA THR A 137 17.19 0.46 19.39
C THR A 137 17.25 0.01 20.86
N VAL A 138 16.20 -0.63 21.40
CA VAL A 138 16.25 -1.20 22.77
C VAL A 138 17.27 -2.32 22.87
N PHE A 139 17.35 -3.18 21.85
CA PHE A 139 18.34 -4.25 21.81
C PHE A 139 19.76 -3.69 21.71
N ALA A 140 19.99 -2.68 20.86
CA ALA A 140 21.27 -2.02 20.72
C ALA A 140 21.72 -1.37 22.04
N ALA A 141 20.84 -0.61 22.71
CA ALA A 141 21.15 0.03 23.99
C ALA A 141 21.54 -1.00 25.06
N SER A 142 20.75 -2.08 25.16
CA SER A 142 20.98 -3.20 26.08
C SER A 142 22.32 -3.91 25.85
N LEU A 143 22.65 -4.19 24.59
CA LEU A 143 23.88 -4.87 24.20
C LEU A 143 25.12 -3.98 24.39
N ASP A 144 25.02 -2.71 23.98
CA ASP A 144 26.16 -1.79 24.00
C ASP A 144 26.61 -1.44 25.43
N ILE A 145 25.67 -1.39 26.40
CA ILE A 145 26.00 -1.20 27.83
C ILE A 145 26.88 -2.36 28.34
N VAL A 146 26.49 -3.61 28.06
CA VAL A 146 27.27 -4.79 28.49
C VAL A 146 28.65 -4.80 27.83
N ASN A 147 28.71 -4.41 26.56
CA ASN A 147 29.95 -4.33 25.80
C ASN A 147 30.81 -3.09 26.11
N LYS A 148 30.34 -2.18 26.97
CA LYS A 148 30.99 -0.89 27.28
C LYS A 148 31.30 -0.06 26.03
N SER A 149 30.41 -0.15 25.02
CA SER A 149 30.51 0.60 23.78
C SER A 149 29.47 1.73 23.75
N LYS A 150 29.70 2.73 22.88
CA LYS A 150 28.70 3.73 22.52
C LYS A 150 28.49 3.66 21.02
N ARG A 151 27.22 3.48 20.61
CA ARG A 151 26.84 3.47 19.20
C ARG A 151 27.06 4.84 18.58
N LYS A 152 27.54 4.83 17.34
CA LYS A 152 27.77 6.04 16.55
C LYS A 152 27.01 6.05 15.23
N TYR A 153 26.46 4.91 14.79
CA TYR A 153 25.85 4.73 13.48
C TYR A 153 24.41 4.24 13.65
N PHE A 154 23.48 4.93 12.98
CA PHE A 154 22.03 4.67 13.05
C PHE A 154 21.38 4.60 11.66
N ASP A 155 22.18 4.33 10.62
CA ASP A 155 21.81 4.30 9.19
C ASP A 155 21.54 2.89 8.63
N TRP A 156 21.17 1.93 9.49
CA TRP A 156 20.73 0.60 9.03
C TRP A 156 19.46 0.68 8.16
N PRO A 157 19.12 -0.33 7.34
CA PRO A 157 17.91 -0.30 6.53
C PRO A 157 16.62 -0.06 7.35
N ALA A 158 15.58 0.54 6.75
CA ALA A 158 14.25 0.65 7.39
C ALA A 158 13.63 -0.74 7.68
N TYR A 159 13.92 -1.69 6.80
CA TYR A 159 13.53 -3.09 6.90
C TYR A 159 14.80 -3.94 6.95
N ILE A 160 15.15 -4.45 8.14
CA ILE A 160 16.42 -5.14 8.41
C ILE A 160 16.52 -6.46 7.65
N ASP A 161 17.71 -6.84 7.23
CA ASP A 161 17.95 -8.13 6.57
C ASP A 161 17.79 -9.32 7.55
N HIS A 162 17.87 -10.55 7.06
CA HIS A 162 17.87 -11.76 7.87
C HIS A 162 19.14 -12.60 7.66
N ASN A 163 19.30 -13.67 8.45
CA ASN A 163 20.53 -14.47 8.47
C ASN A 163 20.57 -15.67 7.52
N ASN A 164 19.68 -15.75 6.52
CA ASN A 164 19.71 -16.87 5.55
C ASN A 164 20.75 -16.56 4.48
N LYS A 165 21.88 -17.27 4.53
CA LYS A 165 23.03 -17.01 3.66
C LYS A 165 22.71 -17.22 2.17
N GLU A 166 21.88 -18.20 1.85
CA GLU A 166 21.59 -18.59 0.47
C GLU A 166 20.63 -17.60 -0.20
N ILE A 167 19.57 -17.21 0.49
CA ILE A 167 18.64 -16.16 0.04
C ILE A 167 19.37 -14.81 -0.09
N ASN A 168 20.18 -14.42 0.90
CA ASN A 168 20.92 -13.15 0.80
C ASN A 168 22.00 -13.18 -0.28
N ALA A 169 22.44 -14.36 -0.74
CA ALA A 169 23.31 -14.46 -1.91
C ALA A 169 22.54 -14.19 -3.21
N LEU A 170 21.27 -14.59 -3.30
CA LEU A 170 20.38 -14.28 -4.42
C LEU A 170 20.20 -12.76 -4.59
N PHE A 171 20.05 -12.01 -3.49
CA PHE A 171 19.88 -10.54 -3.53
C PHE A 171 21.11 -9.75 -4.00
N LYS A 172 22.25 -10.41 -4.20
CA LYS A 172 23.46 -9.79 -4.78
C LYS A 172 23.44 -9.82 -6.31
N ASN A 173 22.59 -10.64 -6.91
CA ASN A 173 22.42 -10.70 -8.36
C ASN A 173 21.55 -9.52 -8.86
N LYS A 174 21.41 -9.39 -10.18
CA LYS A 174 20.57 -8.33 -10.77
C LYS A 174 19.12 -8.45 -10.27
N MET A 175 18.54 -7.36 -9.76
CA MET A 175 17.16 -7.33 -9.27
C MET A 175 16.38 -6.18 -9.91
N ALA A 176 15.08 -6.38 -10.09
CA ALA A 176 14.18 -5.37 -10.63
C ALA A 176 12.91 -5.34 -9.81
N ASP A 177 12.44 -4.14 -9.47
CA ASP A 177 11.07 -3.93 -8.99
C ASP A 177 10.29 -3.26 -10.11
N LEU A 178 9.34 -4.01 -10.68
CA LEU A 178 8.56 -3.59 -11.84
C LEU A 178 7.18 -3.05 -11.45
N HIS A 179 6.82 -3.16 -10.18
CA HIS A 179 5.51 -2.77 -9.66
C HIS A 179 5.67 -1.93 -8.41
N MET A 180 5.88 -0.62 -8.58
CA MET A 180 6.14 0.31 -7.48
C MET A 180 5.39 1.63 -7.66
N HIS A 181 4.45 1.95 -6.77
CA HIS A 181 3.79 3.27 -6.74
C HIS A 181 4.69 4.28 -6.01
N LEU A 182 5.18 5.28 -6.75
CA LEU A 182 6.32 6.11 -6.31
C LEU A 182 6.07 6.79 -4.95
N LYS A 183 4.90 7.41 -4.77
CA LYS A 183 4.59 8.19 -3.56
C LYS A 183 4.32 7.33 -2.33
N GLY A 184 3.83 6.10 -2.50
CA GLY A 184 3.62 5.18 -1.38
C GLY A 184 4.75 4.19 -1.16
N SER A 185 5.82 4.28 -1.95
CA SER A 185 7.03 3.43 -1.81
C SER A 185 8.17 4.07 -1.03
N SER A 186 7.92 5.19 -0.35
CA SER A 186 8.92 5.92 0.42
C SER A 186 8.95 5.50 1.89
N TYR A 187 9.73 6.20 2.71
CA TYR A 187 9.62 6.15 4.17
C TYR A 187 8.44 7.02 4.65
N ASN A 188 7.23 6.73 4.14
CA ASN A 188 6.03 7.57 4.31
C ASN A 188 5.76 7.90 5.79
N PHE A 189 5.83 6.91 6.67
CA PHE A 189 5.65 7.13 8.11
C PHE A 189 6.80 7.92 8.72
N ASP A 190 8.05 7.56 8.46
CA ASP A 190 9.20 8.18 9.12
C ASP A 190 9.33 9.66 8.74
N ILE A 191 9.14 9.98 7.46
CA ILE A 191 9.14 11.37 6.98
C ILE A 191 7.92 12.14 7.53
N SER A 192 6.74 11.52 7.60
CA SER A 192 5.56 12.14 8.22
C SER A 192 5.77 12.40 9.71
N TRP A 193 6.34 11.43 10.44
CA TRP A 193 6.65 11.53 11.85
C TRP A 193 7.64 12.67 12.11
N LEU A 194 8.76 12.71 11.39
CA LEU A 194 9.74 13.79 11.50
C LEU A 194 9.12 15.15 11.14
N SER A 195 8.31 15.19 10.09
CA SER A 195 7.59 16.39 9.66
C SER A 195 6.68 16.94 10.77
N ILE A 196 5.90 16.09 11.44
CA ILE A 196 5.05 16.45 12.58
C ILE A 196 5.90 16.89 13.77
N MET A 197 6.87 16.07 14.18
CA MET A 197 7.75 16.36 15.33
C MET A 197 8.51 17.67 15.18
N ASN A 198 8.67 18.17 13.95
CA ASN A 198 9.31 19.45 13.68
C ASN A 198 8.32 20.60 13.45
N ASN A 199 7.10 20.35 12.98
CA ASN A 199 6.21 21.41 12.47
C ASN A 199 4.77 21.30 12.99
N ILE A 200 4.53 20.62 14.10
CA ILE A 200 3.17 20.37 14.63
C ILE A 200 2.32 21.63 14.74
N THR A 201 2.91 22.77 15.15
CA THR A 201 2.18 24.02 15.38
C THR A 201 1.58 24.63 14.11
N SER A 202 2.07 24.24 12.92
CA SER A 202 1.52 24.67 11.63
C SER A 202 0.65 23.61 10.95
N MET A 203 0.40 22.47 11.60
CA MET A 203 -0.29 21.32 11.01
C MET A 203 -1.72 21.11 11.50
N GLU A 204 -2.25 21.93 12.41
CA GLU A 204 -3.60 21.76 12.95
C GLU A 204 -4.69 21.66 11.87
N ASN A 205 -4.58 22.48 10.81
CA ASN A 205 -5.49 22.44 9.67
C ASN A 205 -5.44 21.10 8.93
N VAL A 206 -4.24 20.50 8.79
CA VAL A 206 -4.06 19.19 8.15
C VAL A 206 -4.77 18.11 8.97
N PHE A 207 -4.59 18.10 10.29
CA PHE A 207 -5.28 17.15 11.16
C PHE A 207 -6.81 17.32 11.10
N THR A 208 -7.29 18.56 11.06
CA THR A 208 -8.72 18.88 10.93
C THR A 208 -9.29 18.40 9.60
N GLU A 209 -8.58 18.63 8.49
CA GLU A 209 -8.96 18.14 7.16
C GLU A 209 -9.04 16.62 7.14
N VAL A 210 -8.01 15.93 7.64
CA VAL A 210 -7.98 14.46 7.69
C VAL A 210 -9.07 13.90 8.60
N TYR A 211 -9.32 14.51 9.77
CA TYR A 211 -10.42 14.12 10.63
C TYR A 211 -11.76 14.24 9.91
N ASN A 212 -12.01 15.35 9.21
CA ASN A 212 -13.25 15.53 8.46
C ASN A 212 -13.43 14.47 7.35
N LEU A 213 -12.34 14.06 6.70
CA LEU A 213 -12.32 12.98 5.71
C LEU A 213 -12.55 11.60 6.34
N ARG A 214 -12.09 11.37 7.58
CA ARG A 214 -12.01 10.03 8.20
C ARG A 214 -12.92 9.80 9.41
N LYS A 215 -13.70 10.78 9.85
CA LYS A 215 -14.54 10.69 11.07
C LYS A 215 -15.52 9.52 11.05
N THR A 216 -16.04 9.14 9.89
CA THR A 216 -16.95 7.99 9.73
C THR A 216 -16.26 6.63 9.86
N TYR A 217 -14.92 6.61 9.78
CA TYR A 217 -14.08 5.42 9.89
C TYR A 217 -13.35 5.34 11.25
N GLY A 218 -13.82 6.09 12.26
CA GLY A 218 -13.30 6.00 13.63
C GLY A 218 -11.98 6.75 13.87
N TRP A 219 -11.68 7.79 13.09
CA TRP A 219 -10.50 8.63 13.32
C TRP A 219 -10.54 9.32 14.69
N ASP A 220 -9.42 9.31 15.42
CA ASP A 220 -9.32 9.94 16.73
C ASP A 220 -9.34 11.47 16.58
N LYS A 221 -10.41 12.12 17.05
CA LYS A 221 -10.58 13.57 17.03
C LYS A 221 -9.48 14.31 17.81
N ASP A 222 -8.90 13.67 18.82
CA ASP A 222 -7.90 14.25 19.71
C ASP A 222 -6.46 13.94 19.24
N LEU A 223 -6.30 13.38 18.02
CA LEU A 223 -5.00 12.97 17.49
C LEU A 223 -4.02 14.15 17.40
N TYR A 224 -4.48 15.34 17.01
CA TYR A 224 -3.64 16.54 16.98
C TYR A 224 -3.05 16.86 18.35
N ALA A 225 -3.87 16.90 19.40
CA ALA A 225 -3.43 17.16 20.77
C ALA A 225 -2.44 16.10 21.26
N LYS A 226 -2.67 14.83 20.92
CA LYS A 226 -1.73 13.73 21.22
C LYS A 226 -0.39 13.91 20.50
N MET A 227 -0.39 14.34 19.23
CA MET A 227 0.84 14.62 18.48
C MET A 227 1.57 15.86 19.00
N TYR A 228 0.82 16.88 19.45
CA TYR A 228 1.37 18.05 20.12
C TYR A 228 2.12 17.67 21.41
N ARG A 229 1.50 16.85 22.27
CA ARG A 229 2.15 16.28 23.45
C ARG A 229 3.37 15.44 23.08
N ALA A 230 3.26 14.55 22.08
CA ALA A 230 4.38 13.75 21.62
C ALA A 230 5.57 14.61 21.17
N CYS A 231 5.33 15.71 20.48
CA CYS A 231 6.35 16.67 20.06
C CYS A 231 7.06 17.33 21.27
N ALA A 232 6.29 17.78 22.26
CA ALA A 232 6.84 18.36 23.48
C ALA A 232 7.69 17.36 24.27
N ILE A 233 7.18 16.12 24.42
CA ILE A 233 7.90 15.02 25.07
C ILE A 233 9.20 14.71 24.32
N ARG A 234 9.15 14.58 22.99
CA ARG A 234 10.33 14.30 22.15
C ARG A 234 11.44 15.32 22.38
N LEU A 235 11.08 16.60 22.39
CA LEU A 235 12.00 17.70 22.54
C LEU A 235 12.65 17.69 23.94
N TYR A 236 11.87 17.41 24.98
CA TYR A 236 12.40 17.23 26.33
C TYR A 236 13.31 16.00 26.46
N LEU A 237 12.93 14.85 25.89
CA LEU A 237 13.77 13.65 25.91
C LEU A 237 15.10 13.87 25.16
N ALA A 238 15.08 14.61 24.05
CA ALA A 238 16.29 15.01 23.33
C ALA A 238 17.19 15.94 24.19
N SER A 239 16.58 16.86 24.95
CA SER A 239 17.29 17.69 25.94
C SER A 239 17.94 16.82 27.03
N ARG A 240 17.17 15.90 27.63
CA ARG A 240 17.64 15.04 28.73
C ARG A 240 18.73 14.06 28.33
N THR A 241 18.75 13.62 27.08
CA THR A 241 19.77 12.71 26.54
C THR A 241 21.00 13.43 25.98
N GLY A 242 21.04 14.77 26.04
CA GLY A 242 22.16 15.56 25.55
C GLY A 242 22.27 15.62 24.02
N LEU A 243 21.18 15.34 23.30
CA LEU A 243 21.11 15.42 21.84
C LEU A 243 20.86 16.84 21.34
N LEU A 244 20.41 17.74 22.23
CA LEU A 244 20.30 19.18 21.96
C LEU A 244 21.54 19.93 22.45
N SER A 245 21.84 21.05 21.81
CA SER A 245 22.84 22.00 22.31
C SER A 245 22.41 22.55 23.68
N GLU A 246 23.38 22.94 24.53
CA GLU A 246 23.10 23.51 25.86
C GLU A 246 22.10 24.68 25.79
N ASN A 247 22.25 25.53 24.77
CA ASN A 247 21.36 26.67 24.55
C ASN A 247 19.94 26.27 24.12
N ALA A 248 19.71 25.07 23.62
CA ALA A 248 18.41 24.57 23.18
C ALA A 248 17.76 23.59 24.19
N GLN A 249 18.39 23.35 25.34
CA GLN A 249 17.82 22.48 26.38
C GLN A 249 16.54 23.06 26.97
N ILE A 250 15.67 22.15 27.39
CA ILE A 250 14.34 22.44 27.95
C ILE A 250 14.24 21.82 29.34
N THR A 251 13.63 22.58 30.24
CA THR A 251 13.39 22.18 31.64
C THR A 251 12.09 21.40 31.82
N SER A 252 11.98 20.66 32.91
CA SER A 252 10.74 19.94 33.26
C SER A 252 9.55 20.90 33.47
N ALA A 253 9.79 22.11 33.96
CA ALA A 253 8.76 23.13 34.15
C ALA A 253 8.20 23.61 32.81
N GLN A 254 9.07 23.87 31.82
CA GLN A 254 8.65 24.21 30.46
C GLN A 254 7.85 23.08 29.82
N LEU A 255 8.29 21.82 29.97
CA LEU A 255 7.54 20.66 29.47
C LEU A 255 6.13 20.60 30.08
N SER A 256 6.02 20.74 31.40
CA SER A 256 4.75 20.64 32.13
C SER A 256 3.76 21.71 31.64
N ASN A 257 4.24 22.93 31.40
CA ASN A 257 3.41 24.02 30.86
C ASN A 257 2.87 23.74 29.45
N ILE A 258 3.58 22.94 28.63
CA ILE A 258 3.20 22.66 27.24
C ILE A 258 2.25 21.46 27.13
N ILE A 259 2.46 20.43 27.96
CA ILE A 259 1.67 19.18 27.89
C ILE A 259 0.27 19.35 28.49
N ASP A 260 0.13 20.14 29.55
CA ASP A 260 -1.12 20.37 30.27
C ASP A 260 -1.80 21.66 29.80
N ASP A 261 -2.43 21.62 28.62
CA ASP A 261 -3.07 22.75 27.93
C ASP A 261 -4.25 23.41 28.72
N LYS A 262 -4.59 22.88 29.91
CA LYS A 262 -5.47 23.53 30.90
C LYS A 262 -4.74 24.48 31.85
N ILE A 263 -3.41 24.58 31.81
CA ILE A 263 -2.63 25.67 32.45
C ILE A 263 -2.66 26.94 31.57
N ASN A 264 -3.84 27.24 31.01
CA ASN A 264 -4.20 28.63 30.72
C ASN A 264 -4.31 29.47 32.00
N ASN A 265 -4.16 28.91 33.21
CA ASN A 265 -4.06 29.71 34.44
C ASN A 265 -2.72 30.45 34.59
N ALA A 266 -1.60 29.93 34.07
CA ALA A 266 -0.33 30.65 34.08
C ALA A 266 -0.28 31.71 32.97
N ASN A 267 -0.82 31.38 31.78
CA ASN A 267 -1.00 32.34 30.70
C ASN A 267 -2.06 33.39 31.04
N ASP A 268 -3.14 33.03 31.75
CA ASP A 268 -4.10 33.98 32.33
C ASP A 268 -3.45 34.80 33.44
N ALA A 269 -2.61 34.22 34.29
CA ALA A 269 -1.93 34.97 35.35
C ALA A 269 -0.91 35.95 34.75
N ILE A 270 -0.20 35.58 33.69
CA ILE A 270 0.69 36.45 32.92
C ILE A 270 -0.14 37.50 32.15
N ALA A 271 -1.23 37.11 31.49
CA ALA A 271 -2.16 38.02 30.79
C ALA A 271 -2.85 39.01 31.76
N LYS A 272 -3.18 38.57 32.99
CA LYS A 272 -3.79 39.36 34.07
C LYS A 272 -2.76 40.05 34.97
N SER A 273 -1.45 39.81 34.77
CA SER A 273 -0.39 40.46 35.56
C SER A 273 -0.27 41.95 35.19
N ALA A 274 0.20 42.77 36.13
CA ALA A 274 0.45 44.20 35.90
C ALA A 274 1.76 44.48 35.14
N ILE A 275 2.31 43.49 34.43
CA ILE A 275 3.55 43.59 33.65
C ILE A 275 3.25 44.27 32.31
N ASP A 276 4.23 44.93 31.71
CA ASP A 276 4.12 45.53 30.37
C ASP A 276 3.67 44.51 29.31
N GLU A 277 2.75 44.89 28.42
CA GLU A 277 2.19 43.98 27.39
C GLU A 277 3.24 43.45 26.41
N SER A 278 4.28 44.21 26.09
CA SER A 278 5.36 43.73 25.23
C SER A 278 6.17 42.62 25.90
N VAL A 279 6.36 42.72 27.22
CA VAL A 279 7.08 41.74 28.05
C VAL A 279 6.23 40.51 28.28
N LYS A 280 4.90 40.65 28.49
CA LYS A 280 3.97 39.51 28.53
C LYS A 280 4.00 38.70 27.23
N ARG A 281 3.94 39.40 26.09
CA ARG A 281 3.98 38.76 24.77
C ARG A 281 5.30 38.00 24.57
N GLN A 282 6.44 38.59 24.93
CA GLN A 282 7.74 37.90 24.92
C GLN A 282 7.82 36.70 25.87
N LEU A 283 7.24 36.78 27.08
CA LEU A 283 7.21 35.68 28.05
C LEU A 283 6.34 34.51 27.57
N LEU A 284 5.17 34.79 27.00
CA LEU A 284 4.27 33.79 26.42
C LEU A 284 4.88 33.15 25.17
N GLU A 285 5.49 33.96 24.29
CA GLU A 285 6.16 33.48 23.09
C GLU A 285 7.39 32.62 23.42
N SER A 286 8.20 32.99 24.42
CA SER A 286 9.42 32.26 24.80
C SER A 286 9.20 30.88 25.45
N HIS A 287 7.97 30.60 25.92
CA HIS A 287 7.59 29.30 26.50
C HIS A 287 6.72 28.45 25.56
N SER A 288 6.37 28.99 24.39
CA SER A 288 5.62 28.24 23.38
C SER A 288 6.44 27.09 22.80
N LEU A 289 5.76 25.99 22.44
CA LEU A 289 6.40 24.88 21.73
C LEU A 289 7.03 25.36 20.41
N GLU A 290 6.40 26.30 19.71
CA GLU A 290 6.93 26.87 18.46
C GLU A 290 8.28 27.55 18.65
N PHE A 291 8.42 28.38 19.69
CA PHE A 291 9.68 29.05 19.99
C PHE A 291 10.78 28.06 20.38
N LEU A 292 10.44 27.05 21.20
CA LEU A 292 11.42 26.05 21.63
C LEU A 292 11.89 25.17 20.47
N LEU A 293 10.98 24.80 19.55
CA LEU A 293 11.32 24.10 18.32
C LEU A 293 12.18 24.96 17.39
N SER A 294 11.85 26.25 17.23
CA SER A 294 12.64 27.15 16.37
C SER A 294 14.06 27.33 16.91
N LYS A 295 14.22 27.46 18.23
CA LYS A 295 15.51 27.50 18.92
C LYS A 295 16.31 26.22 18.69
N ALA A 296 15.70 25.05 18.87
CA ALA A 296 16.35 23.77 18.63
C ALA A 296 16.81 23.63 17.17
N LYS A 297 15.94 23.93 16.21
CA LYS A 297 16.26 23.92 14.77
C LYS A 297 17.42 24.86 14.45
N GLU A 298 17.43 26.08 14.98
CA GLU A 298 18.50 27.04 14.69
C GLU A 298 19.86 26.53 15.18
N THR A 299 19.92 26.01 16.41
CA THR A 299 21.18 25.46 16.94
C THR A 299 21.64 24.18 16.21
N SER A 300 20.71 23.43 15.60
CA SER A 300 21.03 22.22 14.84
C SER A 300 21.70 22.50 13.48
N LYS A 301 21.61 23.73 12.95
CA LYS A 301 22.20 24.10 11.65
C LYS A 301 23.73 24.24 11.70
N HIS A 302 24.30 24.41 12.89
CA HIS A 302 25.68 24.83 13.11
C HIS A 302 26.49 23.74 13.82
N PHE A 303 26.81 22.65 13.11
CA PHE A 303 27.80 21.66 13.53
C PHE A 303 28.60 21.15 12.33
N GLU A 304 29.84 20.72 12.60
CA GLU A 304 30.73 20.10 11.60
C GLU A 304 30.17 18.73 11.17
N ASP A 305 30.42 18.30 9.94
CA ASP A 305 29.98 17.00 9.40
C ASP A 305 28.46 16.74 9.43
N LYS A 306 27.64 17.75 9.09
CA LYS A 306 26.19 17.56 8.93
C LYS A 306 25.82 16.77 7.67
N SER A 307 24.81 15.93 7.78
CA SER A 307 24.23 15.24 6.63
C SER A 307 23.42 16.19 5.74
N ASP A 308 23.28 15.85 4.46
CA ASP A 308 22.43 16.59 3.50
C ASP A 308 20.94 16.50 3.85
N TYR A 309 20.57 15.60 4.77
CA TYR A 309 19.21 15.44 5.29
C TYR A 309 18.93 16.26 6.55
N GLN A 310 19.89 17.04 7.07
CA GLN A 310 19.76 17.76 8.35
C GLN A 310 18.52 18.68 8.40
N ASP A 311 18.07 19.24 7.28
CA ASP A 311 16.90 20.12 7.24
C ASP A 311 15.57 19.44 7.65
N LEU A 312 15.55 18.10 7.73
CA LEU A 312 14.39 17.32 8.16
C LEU A 312 14.12 17.39 9.66
N ASP A 313 15.15 17.59 10.50
CA ASP A 313 15.03 17.42 11.94
C ASP A 313 15.89 18.43 12.74
N TYR A 314 15.45 18.74 13.96
CA TYR A 314 16.22 19.56 14.91
C TYR A 314 17.25 18.74 15.71
N ILE A 315 17.09 17.41 15.77
CA ILE A 315 18.13 16.51 16.29
C ILE A 315 19.21 16.39 15.22
N ARG A 316 20.47 16.38 15.64
CA ARG A 316 21.61 16.29 14.71
C ARG A 316 21.58 14.98 13.94
N ILE A 317 21.82 15.07 12.63
CA ILE A 317 21.97 13.95 11.70
C ILE A 317 23.43 13.95 11.25
N PRO A 318 24.30 13.14 11.91
CA PRO A 318 25.71 13.11 11.57
C PRO A 318 25.91 12.51 10.17
N ARG A 319 26.87 13.07 9.43
CA ARG A 319 27.32 12.53 8.14
C ARG A 319 28.12 11.26 8.40
N TYR A 320 27.57 10.11 7.98
CA TYR A 320 28.28 8.84 8.07
C TYR A 320 29.27 8.65 6.92
N ASN A 321 30.25 7.76 7.09
CA ASN A 321 31.24 7.42 6.06
C ASN A 321 30.59 6.97 4.72
N LYS A 322 29.34 6.49 4.78
CA LYS A 322 28.51 6.15 3.63
C LYS A 322 27.17 6.87 3.71
N ASP A 323 27.19 8.18 3.95
CA ASP A 323 25.96 8.98 4.03
C ASP A 323 25.09 8.71 2.80
N ASN A 324 23.85 8.30 3.04
CA ASN A 324 22.89 7.87 2.03
C ASN A 324 21.47 8.12 2.55
N VAL A 325 20.46 7.81 1.76
CA VAL A 325 19.06 8.12 2.11
C VAL A 325 18.57 7.51 3.42
N ARG A 326 19.24 6.47 3.97
CA ARG A 326 18.93 5.90 5.29
C ARG A 326 19.24 6.83 6.45
N SER A 327 20.11 7.82 6.27
CA SER A 327 20.44 8.81 7.30
C SER A 327 19.20 9.60 7.76
N ILE A 328 18.15 9.68 6.93
CA ILE A 328 16.84 10.23 7.31
C ILE A 328 16.30 9.58 8.59
N LEU A 329 16.57 8.30 8.82
CA LEU A 329 16.04 7.55 9.96
C LEU A 329 16.86 7.73 11.25
N SER A 330 18.06 8.32 11.13
CA SER A 330 19.09 8.22 12.17
C SER A 330 18.78 9.01 13.44
N SER A 331 18.24 10.22 13.33
CA SER A 331 17.99 11.10 14.49
C SER A 331 16.95 10.50 15.45
N GLU A 332 15.88 9.94 14.90
CA GLU A 332 14.83 9.29 15.66
C GLU A 332 15.33 8.00 16.33
N ARG A 333 16.16 7.22 15.63
CA ARG A 333 16.80 6.02 16.19
C ARG A 333 17.79 6.37 17.30
N GLU A 334 18.58 7.42 17.12
CA GLU A 334 19.54 7.90 18.11
C GLU A 334 18.82 8.39 19.37
N LEU A 335 17.70 9.11 19.22
CA LEU A 335 16.85 9.50 20.35
C LEU A 335 16.37 8.27 21.13
N MET A 336 15.72 7.32 20.46
CA MET A 336 15.18 6.13 21.11
C MET A 336 16.28 5.31 21.79
N TYR A 337 17.41 5.09 21.11
CA TYR A 337 18.59 4.44 21.68
C TYR A 337 19.10 5.16 22.93
N SER A 338 19.23 6.48 22.86
CA SER A 338 19.78 7.29 23.96
C SER A 338 18.87 7.28 25.19
N VAL A 339 17.55 7.33 24.99
CA VAL A 339 16.58 7.23 26.09
C VAL A 339 16.59 5.81 26.70
N PHE A 340 16.57 4.75 25.88
CA PHE A 340 16.69 3.38 26.39
C PHE A 340 17.99 3.19 27.19
N ARG A 341 19.10 3.72 26.68
CA ARG A 341 20.40 3.64 27.36
C ARG A 341 20.38 4.37 28.71
N LEU A 342 19.86 5.59 28.75
CA LEU A 342 19.70 6.38 29.98
C LEU A 342 18.91 5.60 31.04
N LEU A 343 17.79 4.99 30.66
CA LEU A 343 16.96 4.19 31.56
C LEU A 343 17.67 2.91 32.03
N LEU A 344 18.43 2.22 31.16
CA LEU A 344 19.17 1.01 31.51
C LEU A 344 20.38 1.26 32.41
N GLU A 345 21.04 2.41 32.26
CA GLU A 345 22.13 2.87 33.12
C GLU A 345 21.59 3.39 34.48
N GLY A 346 20.36 3.89 34.48
CA GLY A 346 19.68 4.47 35.64
C GLY A 346 19.87 5.99 35.72
N CYS A 347 18.82 6.69 36.15
CA CYS A 347 18.85 8.14 36.38
C CYS A 347 17.98 8.54 37.57
N ASP A 348 18.24 9.71 38.16
CA ASP A 348 17.53 10.17 39.37
C ASP A 348 16.04 10.39 39.12
N ASP A 349 15.69 10.81 37.90
CA ASP A 349 14.34 11.07 37.40
C ASP A 349 13.74 9.84 36.66
N TYR A 350 14.22 8.62 36.93
CA TYR A 350 13.87 7.40 36.19
C TYR A 350 12.37 7.22 35.95
N LYS A 351 11.55 7.32 37.01
CA LYS A 351 10.11 7.07 36.90
C LYS A 351 9.46 8.04 35.91
N ASP A 352 9.89 9.29 35.91
CA ASP A 352 9.31 10.33 35.07
C ASP A 352 9.76 10.21 33.61
N ILE A 353 11.05 9.96 33.38
CA ILE A 353 11.58 9.67 32.03
C ILE A 353 10.93 8.41 31.46
N SER A 354 10.74 7.37 32.28
CA SER A 354 10.08 6.12 31.89
C SER A 354 8.63 6.34 31.44
N SER A 355 7.82 7.04 32.24
CA SER A 355 6.43 7.35 31.88
C SER A 355 6.34 8.25 30.64
N LEU A 356 7.17 9.30 30.53
CA LEU A 356 7.22 10.18 29.36
C LEU A 356 7.60 9.42 28.09
N PHE A 357 8.64 8.58 28.14
CA PHE A 357 9.08 7.83 26.98
C PHE A 357 8.08 6.75 26.60
N TYR A 358 7.43 6.11 27.56
CA TYR A 358 6.37 5.15 27.28
C TYR A 358 5.17 5.83 26.59
N SER A 359 4.70 6.98 27.09
CA SER A 359 3.68 7.80 26.43
C SER A 359 4.11 8.18 25.00
N TYR A 360 5.36 8.58 24.81
CA TYR A 360 5.90 8.91 23.48
C TYR A 360 5.82 7.73 22.51
N LEU A 361 6.21 6.52 22.93
CA LEU A 361 6.10 5.32 22.11
C LEU A 361 4.63 4.98 21.81
N CYS A 362 3.73 5.10 22.79
CA CYS A 362 2.29 4.90 22.57
C CYS A 362 1.73 5.89 21.54
N TYR A 363 2.09 7.18 21.60
CA TYR A 363 1.66 8.16 20.60
C TYR A 363 2.24 7.84 19.21
N LYS A 364 3.52 7.46 19.13
CA LYS A 364 4.18 7.08 17.87
C LYS A 364 3.49 5.88 17.22
N VAL A 365 3.21 4.83 18.00
CA VAL A 365 2.47 3.63 17.55
C VAL A 365 1.06 3.99 17.13
N LYS A 366 0.36 4.83 17.90
CA LYS A 366 -0.99 5.29 17.58
C LYS A 366 -1.04 6.04 16.26
N PHE A 367 -0.13 6.98 16.04
CA PHE A 367 -0.03 7.70 14.77
C PHE A 367 0.32 6.75 13.61
N ARG A 368 1.27 5.83 13.80
CA ARG A 368 1.62 4.81 12.80
C ARG A 368 0.40 4.01 12.34
N ASN A 369 -0.40 3.53 13.29
CA ASN A 369 -1.61 2.75 13.02
C ASN A 369 -2.75 3.59 12.43
N ALA A 370 -2.66 4.93 12.48
CA ALA A 370 -3.61 5.83 11.83
C ALA A 370 -3.28 6.09 10.35
N ILE A 371 -1.99 6.07 9.96
CA ILE A 371 -1.57 6.45 8.60
C ILE A 371 -1.05 5.29 7.74
N ILE A 372 -0.82 4.10 8.31
CA ILE A 372 -0.39 2.89 7.60
C ILE A 372 -1.48 1.81 7.71
N GLN A 373 -1.70 1.02 6.65
CA GLN A 373 -2.66 -0.10 6.64
C GLN A 373 -2.20 -1.29 7.52
N LEU A 374 -2.44 -1.15 8.82
CA LEU A 374 -1.99 -2.10 9.85
C LEU A 374 -3.13 -2.86 10.53
N ASN A 375 -4.37 -2.54 10.18
CA ASN A 375 -5.56 -3.22 10.69
C ASN A 375 -5.73 -4.62 10.06
N SER A 376 -6.71 -5.39 10.55
CA SER A 376 -7.06 -6.71 10.03
C SER A 376 -8.14 -6.67 8.95
N THR A 377 -8.65 -5.49 8.61
CA THR A 377 -9.64 -5.31 7.55
C THR A 377 -8.93 -5.49 6.21
N VAL A 378 -9.42 -6.41 5.39
CA VAL A 378 -8.93 -6.64 4.02
C VAL A 378 -9.76 -5.85 3.01
N GLY A 379 -9.34 -5.84 1.75
CA GLY A 379 -10.06 -5.22 0.64
C GLY A 379 -9.50 -3.86 0.22
N PHE A 380 -9.69 -3.55 -1.07
CA PHE A 380 -9.12 -2.37 -1.72
C PHE A 380 -9.61 -1.06 -1.11
N HIS A 381 -10.91 -0.97 -0.78
CA HIS A 381 -11.46 0.24 -0.15
C HIS A 381 -10.75 0.61 1.16
N ASN A 382 -10.38 -0.38 1.98
CA ASN A 382 -9.62 -0.13 3.21
C ASN A 382 -8.21 0.39 2.89
N PHE A 383 -7.54 -0.15 1.87
CA PHE A 383 -6.25 0.35 1.39
C PHE A 383 -6.34 1.82 0.93
N THR A 384 -7.37 2.20 0.15
CA THR A 384 -7.59 3.58 -0.30
C THR A 384 -7.64 4.57 0.88
N LEU A 385 -8.15 4.15 2.04
CA LEU A 385 -8.19 5.00 3.23
C LEU A 385 -6.78 5.39 3.76
N TYR A 386 -5.74 4.63 3.44
CA TYR A 386 -4.37 4.94 3.83
C TYR A 386 -3.63 5.65 2.69
N GLU A 387 -3.87 5.21 1.45
CA GLU A 387 -3.30 5.78 0.23
C GLU A 387 -3.57 7.30 0.12
N GLU A 388 -4.80 7.74 0.39
CA GLU A 388 -5.22 9.15 0.22
C GLU A 388 -4.56 10.14 1.22
N ILE A 389 -3.99 9.63 2.33
CA ILE A 389 -3.40 10.48 3.39
C ILE A 389 -1.88 10.33 3.51
N LYS A 390 -1.26 9.46 2.70
CA LYS A 390 0.14 9.02 2.84
C LYS A 390 1.19 10.13 2.77
N ASP A 391 0.88 11.27 2.16
CA ASP A 391 1.78 12.42 2.05
C ASP A 391 1.20 13.71 2.67
N LYS A 392 0.00 13.66 3.28
CA LYS A 392 -0.66 14.85 3.86
C LYS A 392 0.09 15.42 5.06
N PHE A 393 0.74 14.56 5.85
CA PHE A 393 1.52 14.97 7.04
C PHE A 393 2.97 15.36 6.71
N ILE A 394 3.32 15.49 5.42
CA ILE A 394 4.67 15.84 4.96
C ILE A 394 4.70 17.31 4.51
N ALA A 395 5.50 18.12 5.21
CA ALA A 395 5.69 19.53 4.85
C ALA A 395 6.20 19.66 3.41
N LYS A 396 5.71 20.66 2.66
CA LYS A 396 6.03 20.86 1.22
C LYS A 396 7.54 20.81 0.92
N ARG A 397 8.35 21.44 1.77
CA ARG A 397 9.82 21.47 1.66
C ARG A 397 10.51 20.10 1.80
N HIS A 398 9.83 19.10 2.39
CA HIS A 398 10.36 17.76 2.60
C HIS A 398 9.94 16.77 1.49
N LYS A 399 9.05 17.17 0.56
CA LYS A 399 8.55 16.26 -0.49
C LYS A 399 9.66 15.70 -1.39
N LYS A 400 10.74 16.45 -1.64
CA LYS A 400 11.92 15.94 -2.36
C LYS A 400 12.52 14.67 -1.76
N PHE A 401 12.47 14.52 -0.43
CA PHE A 401 12.98 13.34 0.25
C PHE A 401 12.07 12.13 0.09
N LEU A 402 10.78 12.34 -0.24
CA LEU A 402 9.84 11.27 -0.53
C LEU A 402 10.28 10.50 -1.78
N TYR A 403 10.51 11.20 -2.88
CA TYR A 403 10.97 10.61 -4.14
C TYR A 403 12.36 9.99 -4.01
N LYS A 404 13.29 10.73 -3.38
CA LYS A 404 14.64 10.24 -3.12
C LYS A 404 14.64 8.94 -2.32
N ALA A 405 13.86 8.86 -1.23
CA ALA A 405 13.78 7.64 -0.42
C ALA A 405 13.06 6.49 -1.13
N ALA A 406 12.05 6.77 -1.96
CA ALA A 406 11.36 5.74 -2.73
C ALA A 406 12.30 5.06 -3.74
N ILE A 407 13.14 5.83 -4.43
CA ILE A 407 14.02 5.32 -5.48
C ILE A 407 15.34 4.80 -4.89
N GLU A 408 16.03 5.61 -4.09
CA GLU A 408 17.40 5.30 -3.68
C GLU A 408 17.50 4.20 -2.63
N SER A 409 16.47 3.99 -1.80
CA SER A 409 16.50 2.99 -0.73
C SER A 409 16.73 1.56 -1.26
N PHE A 410 16.19 1.26 -2.44
CA PHE A 410 16.42 0.02 -3.16
C PHE A 410 17.73 0.04 -3.96
N LEU A 411 18.02 1.13 -4.68
CA LEU A 411 19.18 1.20 -5.58
C LEU A 411 20.53 1.20 -4.85
N ILE A 412 20.59 1.67 -3.60
CA ILE A 412 21.82 1.68 -2.79
C ILE A 412 22.29 0.26 -2.40
N ASN A 413 21.43 -0.75 -2.51
CA ASN A 413 21.76 -2.13 -2.14
C ASN A 413 22.59 -2.89 -3.18
N GLY A 414 22.83 -2.33 -4.36
CA GLY A 414 23.64 -2.98 -5.40
C GLY A 414 23.73 -2.18 -6.68
N LYS A 415 24.72 -2.47 -7.52
CA LYS A 415 24.91 -1.80 -8.82
C LYS A 415 23.95 -2.28 -9.90
N ASP A 416 23.53 -3.54 -9.82
CA ASP A 416 22.66 -4.19 -10.82
C ASP A 416 21.19 -4.19 -10.33
N ARG A 417 20.66 -3.01 -10.00
CA ARG A 417 19.27 -2.86 -9.56
C ARG A 417 18.53 -1.83 -10.39
N TYR A 418 17.26 -2.08 -10.68
CA TYR A 418 16.44 -1.28 -11.57
C TYR A 418 15.00 -1.17 -11.07
N LEU A 419 14.34 -0.04 -11.34
CA LEU A 419 12.97 0.25 -10.90
C LEU A 419 12.09 0.69 -12.07
N GLU A 420 10.82 0.26 -12.08
CA GLU A 420 9.76 0.88 -12.88
C GLU A 420 8.70 1.46 -11.94
N THR A 421 8.68 2.78 -11.86
CA THR A 421 7.89 3.53 -10.88
C THR A 421 6.61 4.08 -11.52
N ARG A 422 5.49 4.03 -10.81
CA ARG A 422 4.18 4.49 -11.31
C ARG A 422 3.83 5.88 -10.80
N ILE A 423 3.42 6.77 -11.72
CA ILE A 423 2.88 8.10 -11.41
C ILE A 423 1.65 8.42 -12.27
N VAL A 424 0.74 9.23 -11.74
CA VAL A 424 -0.43 9.73 -12.49
C VAL A 424 0.03 10.78 -13.50
N PRO A 425 -0.21 10.60 -14.81
CA PRO A 425 0.13 11.60 -15.82
C PRO A 425 -0.64 12.89 -15.58
N ASP A 426 -0.04 14.05 -15.84
CA ASP A 426 -0.79 15.30 -15.86
C ASP A 426 -1.71 15.39 -17.11
N THR A 427 -2.57 16.41 -17.14
CA THR A 427 -3.45 16.70 -18.27
C THR A 427 -2.79 17.59 -19.34
N THR A 428 -1.53 18.00 -19.12
CA THR A 428 -0.71 18.76 -20.06
C THR A 428 0.68 18.17 -20.20
N ALA A 429 1.34 18.41 -21.34
CA ALA A 429 2.69 17.91 -21.60
C ALA A 429 3.71 18.54 -20.66
N GLU A 430 3.55 19.84 -20.38
CA GLU A 430 4.38 20.62 -19.47
C GLU A 430 4.26 20.09 -18.04
N GLY A 431 3.04 19.78 -17.58
CA GLY A 431 2.82 19.22 -16.25
C GLY A 431 3.41 17.81 -16.08
N ILE A 432 3.42 17.00 -17.16
CA ILE A 432 4.14 15.71 -17.16
C ILE A 432 5.65 15.96 -17.05
N ALA A 433 6.20 16.87 -17.86
CA ALA A 433 7.63 17.20 -17.85
C ALA A 433 8.09 17.74 -16.49
N GLU A 434 7.34 18.65 -15.88
CA GLU A 434 7.63 19.21 -14.55
C GLU A 434 7.69 18.12 -13.48
N LYS A 435 6.73 17.19 -13.46
CA LYS A 435 6.72 16.07 -12.49
C LYS A 435 7.92 15.14 -12.68
N ILE A 436 8.21 14.73 -13.91
CA ILE A 436 9.35 13.83 -14.19
C ILE A 436 10.66 14.52 -13.83
N LYS A 437 10.80 15.81 -14.16
CA LYS A 437 11.96 16.62 -13.80
C LYS A 437 12.12 16.73 -12.29
N GLU A 438 11.06 17.02 -11.54
CA GLU A 438 11.08 17.05 -10.07
C GLU A 438 11.57 15.72 -9.47
N ILE A 439 11.12 14.59 -10.02
CA ILE A 439 11.54 13.25 -9.59
C ILE A 439 13.02 13.03 -9.91
N ALA A 440 13.44 13.26 -11.17
CA ALA A 440 14.81 13.04 -11.60
C ALA A 440 15.81 13.92 -10.83
N GLU A 441 15.48 15.19 -10.58
CA GLU A 441 16.32 16.13 -9.81
C GLU A 441 16.40 15.80 -8.32
N SER A 442 15.46 15.01 -7.78
CA SER A 442 15.50 14.56 -6.38
C SER A 442 16.48 13.40 -6.14
N VAL A 443 16.89 12.70 -7.21
CA VAL A 443 17.69 11.49 -7.18
C VAL A 443 19.15 11.82 -7.54
N ASP A 444 20.10 11.16 -6.87
CA ASP A 444 21.53 11.29 -7.18
C ASP A 444 21.82 10.92 -8.64
N GLU A 445 22.68 11.70 -9.31
CA GLU A 445 23.05 11.51 -10.74
C GLU A 445 23.38 10.06 -11.12
N LYS A 446 24.11 9.33 -10.26
CA LYS A 446 24.52 7.93 -10.47
C LYS A 446 23.34 6.93 -10.56
N TYR A 447 22.14 7.33 -10.19
CA TYR A 447 20.94 6.50 -10.19
C TYR A 447 19.91 6.92 -11.24
N LYS A 448 20.10 8.05 -11.93
CA LYS A 448 19.13 8.57 -12.91
C LYS A 448 18.82 7.60 -14.05
N GLU A 449 19.79 6.82 -14.49
CA GLU A 449 19.63 5.81 -15.55
C GLU A 449 19.16 4.43 -15.03
N ARG A 450 18.76 4.35 -13.76
CA ARG A 450 18.43 3.07 -13.09
C ARG A 450 16.97 2.98 -12.65
N PHE A 451 16.14 3.89 -13.13
CA PHE A 451 14.71 3.82 -12.97
C PHE A 451 14.00 4.40 -14.18
N SER A 452 12.80 3.89 -14.44
CA SER A 452 11.88 4.42 -15.42
C SER A 452 10.50 4.65 -14.81
N ILE A 453 9.62 5.23 -15.60
CA ILE A 453 8.30 5.71 -15.23
C ILE A 453 7.25 5.02 -16.09
N ILE A 454 6.25 4.47 -15.42
CA ILE A 454 4.99 3.98 -16.01
C ILE A 454 3.89 4.99 -15.64
N LEU A 455 3.15 5.46 -16.64
CA LEU A 455 2.06 6.40 -16.43
C LEU A 455 0.75 5.65 -16.20
N HIS A 456 0.20 5.72 -14.99
CA HIS A 456 -1.02 4.99 -14.64
C HIS A 456 -2.28 5.88 -14.64
N PHE A 457 -3.35 5.42 -15.29
CA PHE A 457 -4.65 6.07 -15.25
C PHE A 457 -5.44 5.61 -14.02
N ILE A 458 -6.21 6.53 -13.41
CA ILE A 458 -6.96 6.24 -12.19
C ILE A 458 -8.37 5.75 -12.54
N LYS A 459 -8.72 4.56 -12.06
CA LYS A 459 -10.09 4.01 -12.12
C LYS A 459 -10.99 4.80 -11.18
N SER A 460 -12.21 5.09 -11.63
CA SER A 460 -13.24 5.72 -10.82
C SER A 460 -14.63 5.23 -11.19
N ARG A 461 -15.55 5.38 -10.24
CA ARG A 461 -16.97 5.12 -10.46
C ARG A 461 -17.54 6.10 -11.48
N ASP A 462 -18.61 5.70 -12.13
CA ASP A 462 -19.33 6.56 -13.06
C ASP A 462 -20.23 7.55 -12.29
N GLU A 463 -19.85 8.83 -12.24
CA GLU A 463 -20.63 9.88 -11.54
C GLU A 463 -21.80 10.43 -12.38
N ARG A 464 -21.79 10.19 -13.70
CA ARG A 464 -22.81 10.59 -14.69
C ARG A 464 -23.47 11.95 -14.47
N LYS A 465 -22.71 13.04 -14.56
CA LYS A 465 -23.32 14.38 -14.73
C LYS A 465 -23.87 14.56 -16.13
N ASP A 466 -23.20 13.96 -17.12
CA ASP A 466 -23.68 13.80 -18.50
C ASP A 466 -24.17 12.36 -18.73
N LYS A 467 -25.26 12.24 -19.48
CA LYS A 467 -26.11 11.06 -19.66
C LYS A 467 -25.95 10.41 -21.04
N GLU A 468 -24.99 10.88 -21.82
CA GLU A 468 -24.78 10.40 -23.19
C GLU A 468 -24.28 8.95 -23.26
N TYR A 469 -23.26 8.61 -22.46
CA TYR A 469 -22.74 7.24 -22.35
C TYR A 469 -21.98 7.02 -21.03
N ARG A 470 -21.77 5.75 -20.68
CA ARG A 470 -21.09 5.34 -19.43
C ARG A 470 -19.67 5.88 -19.35
N HIS A 471 -19.32 6.40 -18.17
CA HIS A 471 -18.01 6.93 -17.82
C HIS A 471 -17.55 8.06 -18.75
N LYS A 472 -18.47 8.86 -19.31
CA LYS A 472 -18.11 9.95 -20.24
C LYS A 472 -17.04 10.88 -19.67
N GLU A 473 -17.24 11.41 -18.46
CA GLU A 473 -16.28 12.31 -17.80
C GLU A 473 -14.90 11.67 -17.64
N LEU A 474 -14.86 10.40 -17.23
CA LEU A 474 -13.61 9.66 -17.06
C LEU A 474 -12.94 9.38 -18.42
N ARG A 475 -13.70 8.99 -19.45
CA ARG A 475 -13.19 8.75 -20.81
C ARG A 475 -12.62 10.04 -21.42
N GLU A 476 -13.24 11.19 -21.16
CA GLU A 476 -12.74 12.51 -21.58
C GLU A 476 -11.45 12.91 -20.84
N ASP A 477 -11.37 12.69 -19.52
CA ASP A 477 -10.13 12.91 -18.75
C ASP A 477 -8.99 11.99 -19.24
N ILE A 478 -9.29 10.71 -19.49
CA ILE A 478 -8.35 9.75 -20.05
C ILE A 478 -7.87 10.21 -21.42
N LYS A 479 -8.78 10.62 -22.33
CA LYS A 479 -8.42 11.16 -23.66
C LYS A 479 -7.49 12.36 -23.53
N LYS A 480 -7.84 13.32 -22.66
CA LYS A 480 -7.03 14.51 -22.41
C LYS A 480 -5.61 14.16 -21.93
N ARG A 481 -5.48 13.20 -21.01
CA ARG A 481 -4.18 12.72 -20.52
C ARG A 481 -3.42 11.94 -21.61
N ALA A 482 -4.09 11.12 -22.41
CA ALA A 482 -3.47 10.41 -23.53
C ALA A 482 -2.89 11.41 -24.55
N PHE A 483 -3.61 12.49 -24.85
CA PHE A 483 -3.11 13.57 -25.71
C PHE A 483 -1.93 14.30 -25.09
N ALA A 484 -1.95 14.53 -23.77
CA ALA A 484 -0.82 15.12 -23.07
C ALA A 484 0.43 14.23 -23.14
N ILE A 485 0.28 12.92 -22.98
CA ILE A 485 1.36 11.93 -23.12
C ILE A 485 1.93 11.96 -24.54
N HIS A 486 1.05 11.92 -25.55
CA HIS A 486 1.45 12.01 -26.96
C HIS A 486 2.27 13.28 -27.23
N LYS A 487 1.74 14.44 -26.83
CA LYS A 487 2.40 15.75 -27.02
C LYS A 487 3.73 15.83 -26.27
N PHE A 488 3.79 15.34 -25.03
CA PHE A 488 5.02 15.26 -24.23
C PHE A 488 6.10 14.45 -24.94
N ARG A 489 5.74 13.27 -25.46
CA ARG A 489 6.67 12.37 -26.16
C ARG A 489 7.03 12.82 -27.58
N ASN A 490 6.38 13.85 -28.12
CA ASN A 490 6.69 14.45 -29.44
C ASN A 490 7.25 15.88 -29.35
N ASN A 491 7.45 16.42 -28.14
CA ASN A 491 7.99 17.77 -27.96
C ASN A 491 9.53 17.78 -28.02
N ALA A 492 10.11 18.52 -28.96
CA ALA A 492 11.57 18.61 -29.18
C ALA A 492 12.39 18.96 -27.91
N GLU A 493 11.85 19.76 -27.00
CA GLU A 493 12.52 20.15 -25.75
C GLU A 493 12.70 18.93 -24.83
N TYR A 494 11.62 18.20 -24.56
CA TYR A 494 11.64 17.02 -23.70
C TYR A 494 12.32 15.83 -24.38
N LEU A 495 12.45 15.91 -25.71
CA LEU A 495 13.20 14.96 -26.50
C LEU A 495 14.73 15.18 -26.42
N GLY A 496 15.23 16.16 -25.66
CA GLY A 496 16.66 16.41 -25.52
C GLY A 496 17.35 16.80 -26.84
N VAL A 497 16.60 17.31 -27.81
CA VAL A 497 17.15 17.75 -29.10
C VAL A 497 18.10 18.93 -28.85
N GLY A 498 19.40 18.70 -28.98
CA GLY A 498 20.44 19.71 -28.75
C GLY A 498 21.03 19.74 -27.33
N SER A 499 20.67 18.79 -26.44
CA SER A 499 21.28 18.60 -25.12
C SER A 499 22.10 17.30 -25.04
N GLU A 500 23.09 17.26 -24.14
CA GLU A 500 23.81 16.03 -23.76
C GLU A 500 23.15 15.26 -22.61
N ASP A 501 22.16 15.87 -21.94
CA ASP A 501 21.42 15.31 -20.80
C ASP A 501 20.46 14.19 -21.20
N TYR A 502 20.12 13.32 -20.24
CA TYR A 502 19.13 12.28 -20.43
C TYR A 502 17.74 12.90 -20.70
N PRO A 503 17.07 12.57 -21.81
CA PRO A 503 15.82 13.21 -22.19
C PRO A 503 14.69 12.82 -21.23
N LEU A 504 13.87 13.81 -20.85
CA LEU A 504 12.75 13.58 -19.92
C LEU A 504 11.75 12.54 -20.46
N SER A 505 11.50 12.53 -21.77
CA SER A 505 10.61 11.55 -22.38
C SER A 505 11.16 10.11 -22.33
N GLY A 506 12.48 9.95 -22.26
CA GLY A 506 13.15 8.64 -22.15
C GLY A 506 12.96 7.97 -20.79
N TYR A 507 12.42 8.67 -19.78
CA TYR A 507 12.00 8.02 -18.54
C TYR A 507 10.70 7.24 -18.73
N VAL A 508 9.85 7.56 -19.71
CA VAL A 508 8.51 6.98 -19.83
C VAL A 508 8.55 5.73 -20.70
N VAL A 509 8.29 4.57 -20.09
CA VAL A 509 8.46 3.26 -20.75
C VAL A 509 7.16 2.48 -20.94
N GLY A 510 6.10 2.85 -20.22
CA GLY A 510 4.83 2.14 -20.32
C GLY A 510 3.65 2.88 -19.72
N ILE A 511 2.49 2.28 -19.86
CA ILE A 511 1.22 2.76 -19.31
C ILE A 511 0.54 1.67 -18.49
N ASP A 512 -0.30 2.10 -17.55
CA ASP A 512 -1.02 1.21 -16.64
C ASP A 512 -2.35 1.82 -16.17
N THR A 513 -3.11 1.10 -15.36
CA THR A 513 -4.22 1.63 -14.57
C THR A 513 -4.03 1.31 -13.09
N ALA A 514 -4.66 2.06 -12.20
CA ALA A 514 -4.66 1.80 -10.76
C ALA A 514 -6.00 2.22 -10.14
N ASN A 515 -6.15 2.02 -8.83
CA ASN A 515 -7.39 2.25 -8.07
C ASN A 515 -8.45 1.13 -8.26
N THR A 516 -9.55 1.21 -7.51
CA THR A 516 -10.60 0.19 -7.42
C THR A 516 -11.13 -0.21 -8.79
N GLU A 517 -11.24 -1.51 -9.01
CA GLU A 517 -11.81 -2.08 -10.23
C GLU A 517 -13.34 -2.18 -10.18
N LEU A 518 -13.91 -2.08 -8.97
CA LEU A 518 -15.35 -2.13 -8.78
C LEU A 518 -16.01 -0.97 -9.54
N MET A 519 -16.96 -1.29 -10.42
CA MET A 519 -17.71 -0.33 -11.22
C MET A 519 -16.87 0.44 -12.28
N CYS A 520 -15.63 0.05 -12.56
CA CYS A 520 -14.81 0.65 -13.61
C CYS A 520 -14.11 -0.46 -14.43
N ARG A 521 -14.74 -0.86 -15.53
CA ARG A 521 -14.31 -2.01 -16.36
C ARG A 521 -13.18 -1.63 -17.34
N PRO A 522 -12.39 -2.61 -17.83
CA PRO A 522 -11.37 -2.41 -18.86
C PRO A 522 -11.82 -1.61 -20.09
N GLU A 523 -13.08 -1.73 -20.49
CA GLU A 523 -13.69 -0.99 -21.63
C GLU A 523 -13.49 0.52 -21.57
N VAL A 524 -13.37 1.11 -20.37
CA VAL A 524 -13.23 2.55 -20.15
C VAL A 524 -11.90 3.07 -20.71
N PHE A 525 -10.85 2.26 -20.65
CA PHE A 525 -9.48 2.65 -20.99
C PHE A 525 -9.05 2.16 -22.38
N ALA A 526 -9.84 1.29 -23.01
CA ALA A 526 -9.46 0.50 -24.17
C ALA A 526 -8.95 1.34 -25.35
N GLN A 527 -9.67 2.40 -25.73
CA GLN A 527 -9.26 3.29 -26.83
C GLN A 527 -7.95 4.01 -26.52
N ALA A 528 -7.77 4.51 -25.30
CA ALA A 528 -6.56 5.23 -24.92
C ALA A 528 -5.32 4.33 -24.94
N PHE A 529 -5.47 3.09 -24.50
CA PHE A 529 -4.39 2.10 -24.52
C PHE A 529 -4.02 1.71 -25.95
N ARG A 530 -4.99 1.54 -26.85
CA ARG A 530 -4.72 1.32 -28.28
C ARG A 530 -4.04 2.54 -28.91
N PHE A 531 -4.56 3.74 -28.66
CA PHE A 531 -3.98 5.00 -29.14
C PHE A 531 -2.53 5.16 -28.70
N LEU A 532 -2.23 5.04 -27.41
CA LEU A 532 -0.87 5.16 -26.88
C LEU A 532 0.04 3.99 -27.25
N ARG A 533 -0.49 2.83 -27.64
CA ARG A 533 0.33 1.75 -28.19
C ARG A 533 0.82 2.08 -29.60
N TYR A 534 0.00 2.73 -30.42
CA TYR A 534 0.28 2.98 -31.84
C TYR A 534 0.66 4.42 -32.16
N HIS A 535 0.73 5.30 -31.15
CA HIS A 535 1.09 6.70 -31.36
C HIS A 535 2.42 6.87 -32.10
N ASN A 536 2.44 7.81 -33.03
CA ASN A 536 3.63 8.08 -33.84
C ASN A 536 4.63 8.94 -33.05
N ILE A 537 5.85 8.42 -32.84
CA ILE A 537 6.94 9.17 -32.22
C ILE A 537 7.88 9.75 -33.28
N LYS A 538 7.80 11.06 -33.48
CA LYS A 538 8.67 11.84 -34.37
C LYS A 538 9.99 12.17 -33.66
N ASN A 539 10.86 11.18 -33.44
CA ASN A 539 12.16 11.38 -32.77
C ASN A 539 13.39 11.27 -33.69
N ASN A 540 14.55 11.63 -33.16
CA ASN A 540 15.84 11.64 -33.85
C ASN A 540 16.64 10.32 -33.71
N GLY A 541 16.00 9.23 -33.26
CA GLY A 541 16.61 7.91 -33.07
C GLY A 541 17.52 7.76 -31.84
N ARG A 542 17.71 8.80 -31.02
CA ARG A 542 18.51 8.73 -29.78
C ARG A 542 17.70 8.33 -28.54
N GLN A 543 16.41 8.05 -28.71
CA GLN A 543 15.47 7.94 -27.60
C GLN A 543 14.72 6.64 -27.67
N ARG A 544 14.67 5.96 -26.54
CA ARG A 544 13.97 4.70 -26.36
C ARG A 544 13.28 4.71 -24.99
N PRO A 545 12.18 3.96 -24.86
CA PRO A 545 11.49 3.24 -25.92
C PRO A 545 10.60 4.18 -26.77
N ASN A 546 10.47 3.90 -28.07
CA ASN A 546 9.54 4.61 -28.95
C ASN A 546 8.10 4.20 -28.67
N ASP A 547 7.91 2.90 -28.46
CA ASP A 547 6.62 2.32 -28.14
C ASP A 547 6.41 2.33 -26.62
N LEU A 548 5.15 2.43 -26.20
CA LEU A 548 4.77 2.23 -24.81
C LEU A 548 4.29 0.79 -24.63
N ASN A 549 4.91 0.07 -23.70
CA ASN A 549 4.42 -1.21 -23.26
C ASN A 549 3.22 -1.04 -22.31
N ILE A 550 2.40 -2.09 -22.21
CA ILE A 550 1.18 -2.07 -21.43
C ILE A 550 1.30 -2.99 -20.22
N THR A 551 1.04 -2.42 -19.04
CA THR A 551 0.59 -3.15 -17.87
C THR A 551 -0.90 -2.85 -17.67
N TYR A 552 -1.69 -3.79 -17.16
CA TYR A 552 -3.04 -3.48 -16.69
C TYR A 552 -3.33 -4.18 -15.36
N HIS A 553 -3.55 -3.40 -14.30
CA HIS A 553 -4.03 -3.93 -13.02
C HIS A 553 -5.44 -4.48 -13.15
N VAL A 554 -5.60 -5.78 -12.87
CA VAL A 554 -6.91 -6.45 -12.96
C VAL A 554 -6.99 -7.69 -12.09
N GLY A 555 -8.19 -7.99 -11.62
CA GLY A 555 -8.49 -9.20 -10.86
C GLY A 555 -7.96 -9.15 -9.42
N GLU A 556 -7.66 -7.96 -8.90
CA GLU A 556 -7.35 -7.73 -7.49
C GLU A 556 -8.60 -7.41 -6.66
N ASP A 557 -9.52 -6.61 -7.22
CA ASP A 557 -10.72 -6.11 -6.55
C ASP A 557 -11.97 -6.49 -7.35
N PHE A 558 -12.83 -7.35 -6.81
CA PHE A 558 -13.99 -7.89 -7.56
C PHE A 558 -15.15 -8.24 -6.63
N TYR A 559 -16.39 -8.19 -7.15
CA TYR A 559 -17.58 -8.59 -6.38
C TYR A 559 -17.69 -10.12 -6.21
N ASP A 560 -17.26 -10.84 -7.24
CA ASP A 560 -17.39 -12.28 -7.37
C ASP A 560 -16.24 -12.86 -8.19
N ILE A 561 -15.91 -14.14 -8.02
CA ILE A 561 -14.85 -14.77 -8.83
C ILE A 561 -15.18 -14.67 -10.33
N ALA A 562 -16.43 -14.89 -10.74
CA ALA A 562 -16.79 -14.74 -12.16
C ALA A 562 -16.57 -13.30 -12.67
N ASP A 563 -16.84 -12.30 -11.83
CA ASP A 563 -16.65 -10.89 -12.15
C ASP A 563 -15.18 -10.55 -12.43
N GLY A 564 -14.29 -10.98 -11.52
CA GLY A 564 -12.85 -10.76 -11.67
C GLY A 564 -12.26 -11.57 -12.83
N LEU A 565 -12.64 -12.83 -13.02
CA LEU A 565 -12.17 -13.63 -14.16
C LEU A 565 -12.61 -13.04 -15.51
N ARG A 566 -13.85 -12.54 -15.58
CA ARG A 566 -14.34 -11.82 -16.75
C ARG A 566 -13.53 -10.55 -16.98
N ALA A 567 -13.18 -9.80 -15.94
CA ALA A 567 -12.35 -8.59 -16.07
C ALA A 567 -10.96 -8.89 -16.64
N VAL A 568 -10.33 -9.99 -16.21
CA VAL A 568 -9.04 -10.45 -16.76
C VAL A 568 -9.15 -10.72 -18.26
N GLU A 569 -10.21 -11.42 -18.69
CA GLU A 569 -10.43 -11.68 -20.12
C GLU A 569 -10.74 -10.40 -20.90
N GLU A 570 -11.57 -9.50 -20.36
CA GLU A 570 -11.85 -8.19 -20.95
C GLU A 570 -10.56 -7.40 -21.18
N ALA A 571 -9.64 -7.39 -20.20
CA ALA A 571 -8.35 -6.73 -20.37
C ALA A 571 -7.54 -7.36 -21.52
N MET A 572 -7.48 -8.69 -21.59
CA MET A 572 -6.75 -9.40 -22.65
C MET A 572 -7.30 -9.10 -24.05
N ILE A 573 -8.64 -9.01 -24.20
CA ILE A 573 -9.33 -8.73 -25.47
C ILE A 573 -9.27 -7.24 -25.79
N TYR A 574 -9.73 -6.35 -24.91
CA TYR A 574 -9.96 -4.94 -25.23
C TYR A 574 -8.68 -4.14 -25.44
N PHE A 575 -7.58 -4.51 -24.78
CA PHE A 575 -6.27 -3.90 -24.97
C PHE A 575 -5.40 -4.59 -26.01
N ASN A 576 -5.89 -5.70 -26.59
CA ASN A 576 -5.11 -6.58 -27.47
C ASN A 576 -3.76 -6.95 -26.84
N LEU A 577 -3.80 -7.43 -25.59
CA LEU A 577 -2.58 -7.78 -24.86
C LEU A 577 -1.82 -8.88 -25.60
N LYS A 578 -0.52 -8.67 -25.74
CA LYS A 578 0.39 -9.50 -26.52
C LYS A 578 1.66 -9.80 -25.72
N ASN A 579 2.53 -10.59 -26.32
CA ASN A 579 3.84 -10.93 -25.78
C ASN A 579 4.59 -9.67 -25.33
N GLY A 580 5.06 -9.67 -24.08
CA GLY A 580 5.78 -8.55 -23.45
C GLY A 580 4.88 -7.55 -22.71
N ASP A 581 3.55 -7.64 -22.82
CA ASP A 581 2.65 -6.91 -21.92
C ASP A 581 2.49 -7.66 -20.59
N ARG A 582 1.96 -6.95 -19.59
CA ARG A 582 1.83 -7.46 -18.22
C ARG A 582 0.43 -7.26 -17.65
N LEU A 583 0.04 -8.14 -16.75
CA LEU A 583 -1.14 -8.00 -15.91
C LEU A 583 -0.71 -7.81 -14.45
N GLY A 584 -1.27 -6.81 -13.78
CA GLY A 584 -1.01 -6.56 -12.36
C GLY A 584 -1.90 -7.45 -11.48
N HIS A 585 -1.31 -8.07 -10.45
CA HIS A 585 -1.96 -8.85 -9.39
C HIS A 585 -2.64 -10.15 -9.84
N CYS A 586 -3.75 -10.06 -10.58
CA CYS A 586 -4.56 -11.20 -11.03
C CYS A 586 -4.94 -12.19 -9.92
N LEU A 587 -5.21 -11.70 -8.70
CA LEU A 587 -5.52 -12.55 -7.54
C LEU A 587 -6.63 -13.56 -7.82
N VAL A 588 -7.66 -13.14 -8.54
CA VAL A 588 -8.82 -13.95 -8.92
C VAL A 588 -8.45 -15.25 -9.67
N LEU A 589 -7.35 -15.27 -10.43
CA LEU A 589 -6.87 -16.46 -11.12
C LEU A 589 -6.36 -17.54 -10.17
N GLY A 590 -5.93 -17.14 -8.96
CA GLY A 590 -5.41 -18.05 -7.94
C GLY A 590 -6.32 -18.24 -6.72
N THR A 591 -7.41 -17.49 -6.58
CA THR A 591 -8.37 -17.64 -5.49
C THR A 591 -8.95 -19.05 -5.45
N ASP A 592 -9.05 -19.63 -4.25
CA ASP A 592 -9.72 -20.93 -4.05
C ASP A 592 -11.24 -20.73 -4.15
N VAL A 593 -11.82 -21.25 -5.23
CA VAL A 593 -13.25 -21.13 -5.56
C VAL A 593 -14.13 -21.66 -4.42
N ARG A 594 -13.81 -22.84 -3.91
CA ARG A 594 -14.65 -23.52 -2.91
C ARG A 594 -14.60 -22.82 -1.57
N LYS A 595 -13.41 -22.41 -1.12
CA LYS A 595 -13.20 -21.60 0.09
C LYS A 595 -13.95 -20.27 -0.01
N TYR A 596 -13.83 -19.58 -1.15
CA TYR A 596 -14.46 -18.27 -1.39
C TYR A 596 -15.98 -18.30 -1.22
N TYR A 597 -16.66 -19.24 -1.88
CA TYR A 597 -18.13 -19.32 -1.83
C TYR A 597 -18.66 -19.95 -0.55
N SER A 598 -17.99 -20.96 0.01
CA SER A 598 -18.42 -21.60 1.26
C SER A 598 -18.42 -20.62 2.45
N MET A 599 -17.41 -19.76 2.54
CA MET A 599 -17.36 -18.68 3.54
C MET A 599 -18.50 -17.66 3.39
N ARG A 600 -19.13 -17.60 2.22
CA ARG A 600 -20.23 -16.68 1.87
C ARG A 600 -21.58 -17.37 1.78
N TYR A 601 -21.69 -18.62 2.26
CA TYR A 601 -22.92 -19.41 2.15
C TYR A 601 -23.46 -19.47 0.70
N ASN A 602 -22.57 -19.54 -0.29
CA ASN A 602 -22.90 -19.55 -1.72
C ASN A 602 -23.72 -18.35 -2.20
N THR A 603 -23.64 -17.23 -1.48
CA THR A 603 -24.34 -15.98 -1.83
C THR A 603 -23.38 -14.97 -2.42
N ILE A 604 -23.77 -14.42 -3.57
CA ILE A 604 -23.09 -13.36 -4.31
C ILE A 604 -23.83 -12.05 -4.03
N CYS A 605 -23.08 -11.01 -3.66
CA CYS A 605 -23.59 -9.65 -3.50
C CYS A 605 -22.92 -8.74 -4.53
N CYS A 606 -23.67 -8.28 -5.52
CA CYS A 606 -23.16 -7.43 -6.61
C CYS A 606 -24.31 -6.58 -7.18
N THR A 607 -24.06 -5.82 -8.25
CA THR A 607 -25.14 -5.11 -8.95
C THR A 607 -25.85 -6.02 -9.95
N LYS A 608 -27.10 -5.70 -10.29
CA LYS A 608 -27.86 -6.44 -11.33
C LYS A 608 -27.10 -6.54 -12.65
N GLN A 609 -26.44 -5.45 -13.06
CA GLN A 609 -25.63 -5.42 -14.29
C GLN A 609 -24.47 -6.41 -14.23
N VAL A 610 -23.71 -6.45 -13.12
CA VAL A 610 -22.58 -7.37 -12.96
C VAL A 610 -23.06 -8.81 -13.00
N LEU A 611 -24.16 -9.11 -12.30
CA LEU A 611 -24.73 -10.46 -12.31
C LEU A 611 -25.20 -10.87 -13.71
N LEU A 612 -25.91 -9.99 -14.41
CA LEU A 612 -26.39 -10.21 -15.77
C LEU A 612 -25.25 -10.52 -16.74
N ASP A 613 -24.21 -9.67 -16.76
CA ASP A 613 -23.03 -9.87 -17.59
C ASP A 613 -22.33 -11.20 -17.26
N ASN A 614 -22.18 -11.50 -15.96
CA ASN A 614 -21.52 -12.73 -15.52
C ASN A 614 -22.31 -13.97 -15.94
N MET A 615 -23.65 -13.97 -15.89
CA MET A 615 -24.45 -15.12 -16.31
C MET A 615 -24.35 -15.38 -17.82
N ALA A 616 -24.39 -14.33 -18.65
CA ALA A 616 -24.18 -14.45 -20.09
C ALA A 616 -22.79 -15.01 -20.41
N TRP A 617 -21.76 -14.48 -19.74
CA TRP A 617 -20.38 -14.90 -19.89
C TRP A 617 -20.16 -16.35 -19.43
N LEU A 618 -20.60 -16.70 -18.21
CA LEU A 618 -20.51 -18.06 -17.67
C LEU A 618 -21.25 -19.07 -18.54
N HIS A 619 -22.42 -18.71 -19.07
CA HIS A 619 -23.17 -19.58 -19.98
C HIS A 619 -22.34 -19.93 -21.22
N HIS A 620 -21.71 -18.92 -21.84
CA HIS A 620 -20.83 -19.12 -23.00
C HIS A 620 -19.60 -19.96 -22.66
N LYS A 621 -18.98 -19.71 -21.49
CA LYS A 621 -17.85 -20.52 -20.99
C LYS A 621 -18.25 -21.96 -20.74
N CYS A 622 -19.41 -22.20 -20.12
CA CYS A 622 -19.94 -23.52 -19.85
C CYS A 622 -20.13 -24.30 -21.15
N LYS A 623 -20.81 -23.68 -22.13
CA LYS A 623 -21.01 -24.28 -23.45
C LYS A 623 -19.70 -24.62 -24.14
N ARG A 624 -18.69 -23.74 -24.04
CA ARG A 624 -17.37 -23.93 -24.66
C ARG A 624 -16.55 -25.04 -23.99
N LEU A 625 -16.55 -25.10 -22.66
CA LEU A 625 -15.68 -25.99 -21.88
C LEU A 625 -16.30 -27.37 -21.63
N PHE A 626 -17.61 -27.42 -21.38
CA PHE A 626 -18.33 -28.64 -20.99
C PHE A 626 -19.41 -29.06 -22.00
N GLY A 627 -19.63 -28.28 -23.06
CA GLY A 627 -20.80 -28.47 -23.93
C GLY A 627 -22.08 -27.92 -23.28
N TYR A 628 -23.22 -28.17 -23.92
CA TYR A 628 -24.50 -27.69 -23.42
C TYR A 628 -25.04 -28.64 -22.33
N THR A 629 -25.06 -28.17 -21.07
CA THR A 629 -25.38 -28.98 -19.88
C THR A 629 -26.59 -28.41 -19.11
N SER A 630 -27.04 -29.09 -18.05
CA SER A 630 -28.07 -28.57 -17.14
C SER A 630 -27.69 -27.22 -16.52
N LEU A 631 -26.40 -26.99 -16.30
CA LEU A 631 -25.88 -25.71 -15.81
C LEU A 631 -26.12 -24.59 -16.82
N CYS A 632 -26.05 -24.85 -18.13
CA CYS A 632 -26.39 -23.85 -19.15
C CYS A 632 -27.83 -23.35 -19.00
N TYR A 633 -28.81 -24.25 -18.87
CA TYR A 633 -30.20 -23.88 -18.65
C TYR A 633 -30.40 -23.07 -17.35
N TYR A 634 -29.66 -23.42 -16.29
CA TYR A 634 -29.71 -22.68 -15.03
C TYR A 634 -29.19 -21.25 -15.18
N LEU A 635 -28.01 -21.08 -15.80
CA LEU A 635 -27.40 -19.78 -16.05
C LEU A 635 -28.27 -18.92 -16.98
N GLU A 636 -28.82 -19.52 -18.04
CA GLU A 636 -29.71 -18.84 -18.99
C GLU A 636 -31.02 -18.39 -18.33
N GLY A 637 -31.60 -19.21 -17.44
CA GLY A 637 -32.79 -18.81 -16.67
C GLY A 637 -32.54 -17.61 -15.76
N ILE A 638 -31.37 -17.56 -15.10
CA ILE A 638 -30.98 -16.41 -14.27
C ILE A 638 -30.70 -15.19 -15.14
N PHE A 639 -29.97 -15.36 -16.25
CA PHE A 639 -29.74 -14.31 -17.22
C PHE A 639 -31.06 -13.68 -17.67
N ASN A 640 -32.04 -14.49 -18.09
CA ASN A 640 -33.34 -13.99 -18.54
C ASN A 640 -34.04 -13.17 -17.46
N GLN A 641 -34.07 -13.66 -16.22
CA GLN A 641 -34.65 -12.91 -15.09
C GLN A 641 -34.05 -11.51 -14.96
N TYR A 642 -32.72 -11.40 -14.88
CA TYR A 642 -32.07 -10.10 -14.71
C TYR A 642 -32.04 -9.27 -16.00
N PHE A 643 -32.10 -9.90 -17.17
CA PHE A 643 -32.23 -9.20 -18.44
C PHE A 643 -33.55 -8.43 -18.47
N TYR A 644 -34.65 -9.09 -18.10
CA TYR A 644 -35.95 -8.43 -18.01
C TYR A 644 -35.95 -7.32 -16.94
N ASP A 645 -35.37 -7.56 -15.76
CA ASP A 645 -35.29 -6.53 -14.71
C ASP A 645 -34.55 -5.26 -15.18
N VAL A 646 -33.47 -5.42 -15.95
CA VAL A 646 -32.58 -4.32 -16.35
C VAL A 646 -33.02 -3.67 -17.65
N TYR A 647 -33.32 -4.46 -18.68
CA TYR A 647 -33.67 -3.98 -20.02
C TYR A 647 -35.16 -3.74 -20.19
N GLN A 648 -36.01 -4.32 -19.33
CA GLN A 648 -37.47 -4.29 -19.47
C GLN A 648 -38.18 -4.07 -18.15
N GLY A 649 -37.74 -3.05 -17.40
CA GLY A 649 -38.28 -2.75 -16.07
C GLY A 649 -39.80 -2.51 -16.02
N GLN A 650 -40.46 -2.28 -17.16
CA GLN A 650 -41.92 -2.17 -17.24
C GLN A 650 -42.65 -3.51 -17.08
N ILE A 651 -41.98 -4.63 -17.36
CA ILE A 651 -42.50 -5.99 -17.16
C ILE A 651 -42.67 -6.28 -15.66
N TYR A 652 -41.88 -5.63 -14.81
CA TYR A 652 -41.88 -5.82 -13.37
C TYR A 652 -42.37 -4.55 -12.66
N GLN A 653 -43.69 -4.41 -12.51
CA GLN A 653 -44.30 -3.36 -11.67
C GLN A 653 -44.86 -3.97 -10.37
N ASP A 654 -44.62 -3.31 -9.23
CA ASP A 654 -45.14 -3.68 -7.90
C ASP A 654 -44.86 -5.14 -7.47
N GLY A 655 -43.72 -5.70 -7.90
CA GLY A 655 -43.32 -7.07 -7.59
C GLY A 655 -44.14 -8.15 -8.31
N LYS A 656 -44.88 -7.79 -9.37
CA LYS A 656 -45.63 -8.71 -10.23
C LYS A 656 -45.15 -8.63 -11.67
N ILE A 657 -45.04 -9.78 -12.31
CA ILE A 657 -44.75 -9.90 -13.75
C ILE A 657 -46.01 -9.53 -14.53
N ASN A 658 -45.91 -8.56 -15.43
CA ASN A 658 -46.92 -8.29 -16.43
C ASN A 658 -46.75 -9.24 -17.61
N TYR A 659 -47.50 -10.35 -17.60
CA TYR A 659 -47.41 -11.38 -18.62
C TYR A 659 -47.83 -10.91 -20.02
N GLU A 660 -48.55 -9.80 -20.14
CA GLU A 660 -48.94 -9.23 -21.45
C GLU A 660 -47.77 -8.57 -22.18
N LEU A 661 -46.69 -8.24 -21.45
CA LEU A 661 -45.47 -7.63 -21.99
C LEU A 661 -44.35 -8.66 -22.26
N LEU A 662 -44.55 -9.94 -21.89
CA LEU A 662 -43.56 -11.01 -22.10
C LEU A 662 -43.44 -11.47 -23.56
N ASP A 663 -44.52 -11.30 -24.33
CA ASP A 663 -44.61 -11.70 -25.74
C ASP A 663 -44.35 -10.52 -26.71
N ASP A 664 -43.71 -9.46 -26.24
CA ASP A 664 -43.31 -8.35 -27.11
C ASP A 664 -42.22 -8.84 -28.10
N PRO A 665 -42.49 -8.88 -29.41
CA PRO A 665 -41.57 -9.41 -30.41
C PRO A 665 -40.31 -8.54 -30.61
N ASP A 666 -40.30 -7.30 -30.10
CA ASP A 666 -39.15 -6.39 -30.18
C ASP A 666 -38.13 -6.64 -29.05
N VAL A 667 -38.42 -7.56 -28.14
CA VAL A 667 -37.55 -7.94 -27.02
C VAL A 667 -36.47 -8.90 -27.45
N ASN A 668 -35.24 -8.40 -27.62
CA ASN A 668 -34.10 -9.28 -27.84
C ASN A 668 -33.44 -9.75 -26.55
N ASN A 669 -34.05 -10.76 -25.92
CA ASN A 669 -33.49 -11.45 -24.75
C ASN A 669 -32.50 -12.58 -25.11
N ASN A 670 -31.98 -12.63 -26.33
CA ASN A 670 -31.11 -13.72 -26.74
C ASN A 670 -29.73 -13.60 -26.05
N ILE A 671 -29.39 -14.59 -25.21
CA ILE A 671 -28.13 -14.60 -24.46
C ILE A 671 -26.88 -14.57 -25.35
N ASN A 672 -26.96 -15.06 -26.60
CA ASN A 672 -25.86 -14.97 -27.56
C ASN A 672 -25.71 -13.56 -28.14
N ASP A 673 -26.82 -12.90 -28.47
CA ASP A 673 -26.79 -11.51 -28.95
C ASP A 673 -26.25 -10.59 -27.83
N TYR A 674 -26.66 -10.81 -26.58
CA TYR A 674 -26.13 -10.12 -25.42
C TYR A 674 -24.63 -10.39 -25.18
N TYR A 675 -24.19 -11.65 -25.30
CA TYR A 675 -22.78 -11.98 -25.18
C TYR A 675 -21.95 -11.27 -26.27
N GLN A 676 -22.46 -11.22 -27.51
CA GLN A 676 -21.80 -10.49 -28.59
C GLN A 676 -21.79 -8.97 -28.34
N SER A 677 -22.85 -8.40 -27.75
CA SER A 677 -22.86 -6.99 -27.35
C SER A 677 -21.82 -6.69 -26.27
N TRP A 678 -21.63 -7.62 -25.32
CA TRP A 678 -20.55 -7.56 -24.33
C TRP A 678 -19.17 -7.53 -25.00
N VAL A 679 -18.91 -8.41 -25.97
CA VAL A 679 -17.63 -8.42 -26.73
C VAL A 679 -17.34 -7.07 -27.42
N LEU A 680 -18.37 -6.36 -27.87
CA LEU A 680 -18.23 -5.04 -28.51
C LEU A 680 -17.88 -3.90 -27.54
N ARG A 681 -18.02 -4.09 -26.21
CA ARG A 681 -17.85 -3.01 -25.22
C ARG A 681 -16.45 -2.40 -25.19
N GLY A 682 -15.43 -3.11 -25.68
CA GLY A 682 -14.06 -2.57 -25.85
C GLY A 682 -13.90 -1.49 -26.92
N ASN A 683 -14.93 -1.22 -27.73
CA ASN A 683 -14.96 -0.13 -28.69
C ASN A 683 -15.35 1.21 -28.02
N ASN A 684 -15.15 2.31 -28.73
CA ASN A 684 -15.68 3.61 -28.34
C ASN A 684 -17.22 3.53 -28.23
N PRO A 685 -17.88 4.12 -27.22
CA PRO A 685 -19.34 4.10 -27.07
C PRO A 685 -20.14 4.58 -28.30
N LYS A 686 -19.52 5.32 -29.21
CA LYS A 686 -20.11 5.86 -30.44
C LYS A 686 -19.55 5.24 -31.72
N PHE A 687 -18.81 4.13 -31.65
CA PHE A 687 -18.16 3.54 -32.84
C PHE A 687 -19.15 3.14 -33.94
N ALA A 688 -20.40 2.82 -33.57
CA ALA A 688 -21.46 2.44 -34.49
C ALA A 688 -22.28 3.64 -35.01
N SER A 689 -21.97 4.86 -34.56
CA SER A 689 -22.60 6.10 -35.00
C SER A 689 -21.74 6.80 -36.05
N ASP A 690 -22.36 7.59 -36.93
CA ASP A 690 -21.63 8.48 -37.85
C ASP A 690 -20.84 9.52 -37.02
N MET A 691 -19.53 9.34 -36.92
CA MET A 691 -18.65 10.32 -36.27
C MET A 691 -18.25 11.40 -37.29
N GLU A 692 -18.38 12.67 -36.91
CA GLU A 692 -17.90 13.77 -37.74
C GLU A 692 -16.37 13.68 -37.86
N GLU A 693 -15.85 13.66 -39.09
CA GLU A 693 -14.41 13.67 -39.32
C GLU A 693 -13.80 14.97 -38.78
N SER A 694 -12.82 14.85 -37.89
CA SER A 694 -12.04 15.99 -37.40
C SER A 694 -10.94 16.37 -38.39
N ASP A 695 -10.73 17.68 -38.61
CA ASP A 695 -9.58 18.19 -39.37
C ASP A 695 -8.27 18.15 -38.55
N ASP A 696 -8.32 17.83 -37.26
CA ASP A 696 -7.14 17.74 -36.38
C ASP A 696 -6.47 16.35 -36.48
N GLU A 697 -5.18 16.32 -36.84
CA GLU A 697 -4.39 15.07 -37.04
C GLU A 697 -4.40 14.17 -35.79
N LEU A 698 -4.36 14.75 -34.58
CA LEU A 698 -4.33 13.99 -33.34
C LEU A 698 -5.70 13.36 -33.02
N GLU A 699 -6.78 14.07 -33.32
CA GLU A 699 -8.14 13.53 -33.24
C GLU A 699 -8.34 12.39 -34.23
N GLN A 700 -7.83 12.51 -35.46
CA GLN A 700 -7.88 11.41 -36.43
C GLN A 700 -7.12 10.16 -35.94
N GLU A 701 -5.93 10.33 -35.36
CA GLU A 701 -5.18 9.22 -34.74
C GLU A 701 -5.95 8.54 -33.59
N TRP A 702 -6.66 9.34 -32.78
CA TRP A 702 -7.52 8.85 -31.71
C TRP A 702 -8.72 8.04 -32.23
N ASP A 703 -9.39 8.56 -33.25
CA ASP A 703 -10.57 7.95 -33.86
C ASP A 703 -10.22 6.65 -34.59
N ASN A 704 -9.04 6.56 -35.20
CA ASN A 704 -8.51 5.31 -35.76
C ASN A 704 -8.36 4.18 -34.72
N CYS A 705 -8.32 4.52 -33.42
CA CYS A 705 -8.25 3.57 -32.32
C CYS A 705 -9.60 3.33 -31.62
N ALA A 706 -10.68 3.93 -32.11
CA ALA A 706 -12.03 3.79 -31.56
C ALA A 706 -12.53 2.35 -31.60
N GLU A 707 -12.17 1.61 -32.63
CA GLU A 707 -12.59 0.22 -32.82
C GLU A 707 -11.48 -0.78 -32.45
N ASN A 708 -11.91 -1.94 -31.97
CA ASN A 708 -11.06 -3.12 -31.85
C ASN A 708 -11.38 -4.07 -33.02
N HIS A 709 -10.31 -4.56 -33.66
CA HIS A 709 -10.36 -5.40 -34.86
C HIS A 709 -9.98 -6.85 -34.59
N GLU A 710 -10.05 -7.31 -33.32
CA GLU A 710 -9.90 -8.73 -33.01
C GLU A 710 -11.04 -9.55 -33.67
N TYR A 711 -10.72 -10.74 -34.17
CA TYR A 711 -11.62 -11.56 -35.00
C TYR A 711 -13.03 -11.76 -34.40
N GLY A 712 -13.12 -11.99 -33.09
CA GLY A 712 -14.42 -12.17 -32.42
C GLY A 712 -15.28 -10.90 -32.40
N ILE A 713 -14.64 -9.74 -32.32
CA ILE A 713 -15.30 -8.42 -32.31
C ILE A 713 -15.79 -8.07 -33.71
N GLU A 714 -14.96 -8.32 -34.74
CA GLU A 714 -15.35 -8.13 -36.15
C GLU A 714 -16.58 -8.98 -36.53
N ILE A 715 -16.69 -10.21 -36.03
CA ILE A 715 -17.89 -11.03 -36.25
C ILE A 715 -19.10 -10.41 -35.54
N ALA A 716 -18.95 -9.96 -34.29
CA ALA A 716 -20.04 -9.39 -33.51
C ALA A 716 -20.63 -8.12 -34.15
N LYS A 717 -19.84 -7.34 -34.90
CA LYS A 717 -20.31 -6.15 -35.63
C LYS A 717 -21.36 -6.45 -36.69
N PHE A 718 -21.41 -7.67 -37.23
CA PHE A 718 -22.43 -8.07 -38.22
C PHE A 718 -23.76 -8.49 -37.57
N ASN A 719 -23.82 -8.55 -36.24
CA ASN A 719 -25.05 -8.85 -35.50
C ASN A 719 -25.76 -7.55 -35.09
N ILE A 720 -26.80 -7.19 -35.83
CA ILE A 720 -27.60 -5.97 -35.60
C ILE A 720 -28.16 -5.91 -34.17
N ASN A 721 -28.59 -7.06 -33.66
CA ASN A 721 -29.13 -7.15 -32.30
C ASN A 721 -28.07 -6.86 -31.24
N ALA A 722 -26.83 -7.33 -31.46
CA ALA A 722 -25.72 -7.07 -30.57
C ALA A 722 -25.34 -5.58 -30.56
N LEU A 723 -25.38 -4.91 -31.71
CA LEU A 723 -25.19 -3.46 -31.82
C LEU A 723 -26.27 -2.69 -31.05
N GLU A 724 -27.53 -3.08 -31.20
CA GLU A 724 -28.63 -2.44 -30.48
C GLU A 724 -28.49 -2.62 -28.95
N LEU A 725 -28.15 -3.82 -28.48
CA LEU A 725 -27.91 -4.08 -27.05
C LEU A 725 -26.69 -3.32 -26.52
N PHE A 726 -25.66 -3.13 -27.34
CA PHE A 726 -24.50 -2.30 -27.02
C PHE A 726 -24.90 -0.83 -26.84
N ASP A 727 -25.71 -0.27 -27.74
CA ASP A 727 -26.21 1.10 -27.60
C ASP A 727 -27.12 1.25 -26.37
N GLN A 728 -27.99 0.27 -26.14
CA GLN A 728 -28.86 0.24 -24.97
C GLN A 728 -28.08 0.18 -23.65
N TYR A 729 -26.95 -0.54 -23.59
CA TYR A 729 -26.10 -0.63 -22.40
C TYR A 729 -25.67 0.74 -21.86
N HIS A 730 -25.54 1.74 -22.74
CA HIS A 730 -25.18 3.11 -22.37
C HIS A 730 -26.36 4.00 -21.95
N LYS A 731 -27.62 3.59 -22.19
CA LYS A 731 -28.82 4.37 -21.86
C LYS A 731 -29.04 4.49 -20.35
N ASP A 732 -29.49 5.68 -19.94
CA ASP A 732 -29.68 6.03 -18.53
C ASP A 732 -30.51 5.05 -17.72
N GLU A 733 -31.66 4.68 -18.23
CA GLU A 733 -32.59 3.79 -17.54
C GLU A 733 -31.98 2.40 -17.29
N ILE A 734 -31.13 1.93 -18.21
CA ILE A 734 -30.44 0.65 -18.14
C ILE A 734 -29.33 0.72 -17.09
N VAL A 735 -28.58 1.82 -17.07
CA VAL A 735 -27.55 2.07 -16.06
C VAL A 735 -28.14 2.15 -14.66
N GLU A 736 -29.23 2.90 -14.48
CA GLU A 736 -29.88 3.08 -13.18
C GLU A 736 -30.42 1.74 -12.64
N ARG A 737 -31.23 1.02 -13.43
CA ARG A 737 -31.74 -0.32 -13.03
C ARG A 737 -30.61 -1.32 -12.82
N GLY A 738 -29.60 -1.30 -13.68
CA GLY A 738 -28.43 -2.17 -13.61
C GLY A 738 -27.54 -1.91 -12.38
N SER A 739 -27.56 -0.71 -11.81
CA SER A 739 -26.73 -0.33 -10.66
C SER A 739 -27.32 -0.77 -9.31
N GLU A 740 -28.56 -1.25 -9.29
CA GLU A 740 -29.19 -1.75 -8.08
C GLU A 740 -28.45 -2.99 -7.54
N ALA A 741 -28.19 -3.00 -6.23
CA ALA A 741 -27.55 -4.12 -5.57
C ALA A 741 -28.52 -5.29 -5.36
N VAL A 742 -28.01 -6.51 -5.53
CA VAL A 742 -28.76 -7.75 -5.34
C VAL A 742 -27.95 -8.78 -4.56
N ALA A 743 -28.66 -9.63 -3.84
CA ALA A 743 -28.12 -10.85 -3.24
C ALA A 743 -28.64 -12.06 -4.01
N PHE A 744 -27.73 -12.85 -4.57
CA PHE A 744 -28.05 -14.04 -5.35
C PHE A 744 -27.39 -15.27 -4.70
N THR A 745 -28.20 -16.22 -4.27
CA THR A 745 -27.70 -17.49 -3.73
C THR A 745 -27.73 -18.58 -4.79
N ILE A 746 -26.57 -19.20 -5.03
CA ILE A 746 -26.46 -20.32 -5.96
C ILE A 746 -27.30 -21.48 -5.41
N LYS A 747 -28.19 -22.02 -6.25
CA LYS A 747 -29.06 -23.14 -5.88
C LYS A 747 -28.22 -24.36 -5.56
N GLU A 748 -28.51 -25.01 -4.43
CA GLU A 748 -27.74 -26.15 -3.88
C GLU A 748 -27.44 -27.24 -4.92
N SER A 749 -28.42 -27.57 -5.79
CA SER A 749 -28.26 -28.57 -6.86
C SER A 749 -27.22 -28.23 -7.93
N TYR A 750 -26.79 -26.96 -8.03
CA TYR A 750 -25.85 -26.48 -9.05
C TYR A 750 -24.52 -25.97 -8.46
N VAL A 751 -24.36 -25.93 -7.13
CA VAL A 751 -23.15 -25.39 -6.48
C VAL A 751 -21.88 -26.07 -6.98
N GLU A 752 -21.87 -27.40 -7.04
CA GLU A 752 -20.68 -28.15 -7.46
C GLU A 752 -20.33 -27.93 -8.94
N ASP A 753 -21.34 -27.88 -9.82
CA ASP A 753 -21.11 -27.64 -11.26
C ASP A 753 -20.65 -26.20 -11.51
N PHE A 754 -21.17 -25.24 -10.74
CA PHE A 754 -20.75 -23.84 -10.77
C PHE A 754 -19.28 -23.70 -10.35
N TYR A 755 -18.86 -24.38 -9.26
CA TYR A 755 -17.47 -24.39 -8.82
C TYR A 755 -16.54 -24.98 -9.88
N LYS A 756 -16.88 -26.15 -10.43
CA LYS A 756 -16.09 -26.80 -11.49
C LYS A 756 -15.94 -25.93 -12.72
N LEU A 757 -16.99 -25.20 -13.09
CA LEU A 757 -16.95 -24.26 -14.21
C LEU A 757 -15.92 -23.15 -13.95
N LEU A 758 -15.94 -22.52 -12.78
CA LEU A 758 -14.98 -21.47 -12.43
C LEU A 758 -13.55 -21.98 -12.34
N GLU A 759 -13.34 -23.16 -11.73
CA GLU A 759 -12.02 -23.82 -11.69
C GLU A 759 -11.50 -24.10 -13.11
N ALA A 760 -12.36 -24.56 -14.02
CA ALA A 760 -12.00 -24.78 -15.43
C ALA A 760 -11.72 -23.47 -16.19
N ILE A 761 -12.43 -22.39 -15.87
CA ILE A 761 -12.18 -21.07 -16.46
C ILE A 761 -10.85 -20.49 -15.97
N GLN A 762 -10.53 -20.60 -14.67
CA GLN A 762 -9.23 -20.20 -14.13
C GLN A 762 -8.10 -20.91 -14.89
N GLU A 763 -8.20 -22.23 -15.05
CA GLU A 763 -7.23 -23.03 -15.79
C GLU A 763 -7.13 -22.63 -17.27
N GLN A 764 -8.27 -22.30 -17.91
CA GLN A 764 -8.27 -21.82 -19.28
C GLN A 764 -7.54 -20.46 -19.41
N LEU A 765 -7.86 -19.49 -18.56
CA LEU A 765 -7.27 -18.16 -18.63
C LEU A 765 -5.77 -18.20 -18.36
N LEU A 766 -5.31 -19.04 -17.43
CA LEU A 766 -3.88 -19.28 -17.20
C LEU A 766 -3.18 -19.80 -18.47
N LYS A 767 -3.77 -20.78 -19.17
CA LYS A 767 -3.23 -21.28 -20.45
C LYS A 767 -3.21 -20.21 -21.53
N GLU A 768 -4.24 -19.37 -21.60
CA GLU A 768 -4.31 -18.30 -22.58
C GLU A 768 -3.23 -17.23 -22.32
N ILE A 769 -3.05 -16.81 -21.06
CA ILE A 769 -1.98 -15.90 -20.62
C ILE A 769 -0.60 -16.47 -20.95
N GLU A 770 -0.36 -17.74 -20.62
CA GLU A 770 0.88 -18.45 -20.92
C GLU A 770 1.15 -18.50 -22.44
N SER A 771 0.15 -18.88 -23.23
CA SER A 771 0.27 -18.99 -24.69
C SER A 771 0.53 -17.64 -25.37
N LYS A 772 -0.08 -16.57 -24.86
CA LYS A 772 0.12 -15.19 -25.33
C LYS A 772 1.43 -14.57 -24.82
N ARG A 773 2.11 -15.23 -23.87
CA ARG A 773 3.33 -14.75 -23.19
C ARG A 773 3.12 -13.40 -22.50
N ILE A 774 1.96 -13.25 -21.86
CA ILE A 774 1.65 -12.11 -21.00
C ILE A 774 2.21 -12.43 -19.62
N SER A 775 2.94 -11.49 -19.02
CA SER A 775 3.52 -11.70 -17.69
C SER A 775 2.56 -11.28 -16.58
N ILE A 776 2.72 -11.81 -15.37
CA ILE A 776 1.93 -11.40 -14.19
C ILE A 776 2.84 -10.79 -13.12
N GLU A 777 2.52 -9.56 -12.71
CA GLU A 777 3.20 -8.87 -11.61
C GLU A 777 2.56 -9.27 -10.27
N CYS A 778 3.33 -9.85 -9.36
CA CYS A 778 2.89 -10.30 -8.04
C CYS A 778 3.45 -9.40 -6.93
N ASN A 779 2.60 -9.03 -5.96
CA ASN A 779 2.91 -8.08 -4.90
C ASN A 779 2.59 -8.70 -3.51
N PRO A 780 3.40 -9.64 -2.98
CA PRO A 780 2.93 -10.57 -1.94
C PRO A 780 2.31 -9.94 -0.68
N THR A 781 2.93 -8.92 -0.10
CA THR A 781 2.35 -8.24 1.09
C THR A 781 1.12 -7.41 0.74
N SER A 782 1.11 -6.73 -0.41
CA SER A 782 -0.07 -5.99 -0.89
C SER A 782 -1.24 -6.96 -1.11
N ASN A 783 -0.99 -8.04 -1.84
CA ASN A 783 -1.91 -9.13 -2.08
C ASN A 783 -2.43 -9.78 -0.80
N TYR A 784 -1.59 -9.91 0.23
CA TYR A 784 -2.01 -10.38 1.57
C TYR A 784 -2.92 -9.39 2.31
N LYS A 785 -2.73 -8.09 2.10
CA LYS A 785 -3.48 -7.02 2.77
C LYS A 785 -4.78 -6.66 2.06
N ILE A 786 -4.83 -6.81 0.75
CA ILE A 786 -5.98 -6.47 -0.09
C ILE A 786 -6.81 -7.72 -0.37
N GLY A 787 -6.18 -8.85 -0.68
CA GLY A 787 -6.85 -10.11 -0.97
C GLY A 787 -7.32 -10.87 0.28
N GLU A 788 -7.98 -12.01 0.05
CA GLU A 788 -8.54 -12.86 1.12
C GLU A 788 -7.62 -14.01 1.56
N MET A 789 -6.33 -13.92 1.23
CA MET A 789 -5.36 -14.94 1.61
C MET A 789 -5.06 -14.87 3.11
N SER A 790 -4.97 -16.03 3.74
CA SER A 790 -4.73 -16.15 5.19
C SER A 790 -3.24 -16.23 5.52
N ASN A 791 -2.41 -16.66 4.57
CA ASN A 791 -0.96 -16.76 4.70
C ASN A 791 -0.26 -16.57 3.34
N TYR A 792 1.04 -16.26 3.37
CA TYR A 792 1.86 -16.06 2.16
C TYR A 792 2.06 -17.34 1.32
N ASP A 793 1.90 -18.54 1.88
CA ASP A 793 1.92 -19.81 1.13
C ASP A 793 0.63 -20.08 0.35
N GLU A 794 -0.42 -19.28 0.57
CA GLU A 794 -1.64 -19.29 -0.26
C GLU A 794 -1.50 -18.36 -1.49
N HIS A 795 -0.34 -17.72 -1.69
CA HIS A 795 -0.17 -16.72 -2.74
C HIS A 795 -0.35 -17.30 -4.16
N PRO A 796 -1.17 -16.67 -5.04
CA PRO A 796 -1.45 -17.15 -6.40
C PRO A 796 -0.24 -17.43 -7.31
N ILE A 797 0.91 -16.82 -7.01
CA ILE A 797 2.18 -17.08 -7.72
C ILE A 797 2.53 -18.57 -7.82
N LEU A 798 2.15 -19.38 -6.82
CA LEU A 798 2.35 -20.84 -6.82
C LEU A 798 1.46 -21.60 -7.82
N LYS A 799 0.42 -20.95 -8.34
CA LYS A 799 -0.44 -21.45 -9.43
C LYS A 799 0.01 -20.92 -10.78
N PHE A 800 0.58 -19.72 -10.83
CA PHE A 800 1.05 -19.08 -12.07
C PHE A 800 2.36 -19.68 -12.56
N TYR A 801 3.32 -19.90 -11.65
CA TYR A 801 4.64 -20.41 -11.96
C TYR A 801 5.07 -21.43 -10.90
N ASN A 802 4.99 -22.72 -11.23
CA ASN A 802 5.35 -23.80 -10.30
C ASN A 802 6.43 -24.76 -10.81
N SER A 803 7.03 -24.49 -11.97
CA SER A 803 8.18 -25.26 -12.43
C SER A 803 9.34 -25.24 -11.45
N GLY A 804 9.84 -26.42 -11.10
CA GLY A 804 10.92 -26.58 -10.11
C GLY A 804 10.42 -26.78 -8.68
N LEU A 805 9.14 -26.53 -8.41
CA LEU A 805 8.47 -26.90 -7.17
C LEU A 805 7.63 -28.16 -7.35
N ASN A 806 7.46 -28.90 -6.26
CA ASN A 806 6.49 -29.97 -6.14
C ASN A 806 5.23 -29.38 -5.49
N THR A 807 4.14 -29.23 -6.26
CA THR A 807 2.89 -28.60 -5.83
C THR A 807 1.69 -29.45 -6.24
N PRO A 808 0.52 -29.31 -5.58
CA PRO A 808 -0.70 -30.01 -5.98
C PRO A 808 -1.41 -29.37 -7.19
N TYR A 809 -0.86 -28.29 -7.75
CA TYR A 809 -1.51 -27.50 -8.79
C TYR A 809 -1.16 -28.02 -10.20
N ASN A 810 -1.99 -27.67 -11.18
CA ASN A 810 -1.64 -27.89 -12.59
C ASN A 810 -0.35 -27.15 -12.93
N LYS A 811 0.46 -27.75 -13.80
CA LYS A 811 1.74 -27.17 -14.19
C LYS A 811 1.49 -25.96 -15.10
N HIS A 812 2.04 -24.81 -14.71
CA HIS A 812 2.10 -23.57 -15.50
C HIS A 812 3.50 -22.95 -15.41
N ASP A 813 3.92 -22.36 -16.52
CA ASP A 813 5.22 -21.72 -16.75
C ASP A 813 5.05 -20.23 -17.13
N ILE A 814 4.04 -19.55 -16.58
CA ILE A 814 3.78 -18.13 -16.81
C ILE A 814 4.95 -17.30 -16.26
N ALA A 815 5.40 -16.32 -17.04
CA ALA A 815 6.40 -15.36 -16.57
C ALA A 815 5.82 -14.49 -15.46
N VAL A 816 6.43 -14.52 -14.28
CA VAL A 816 6.00 -13.76 -13.10
C VAL A 816 7.11 -12.87 -12.56
N SER A 817 6.74 -11.81 -11.86
CA SER A 817 7.67 -10.97 -11.08
C SER A 817 7.16 -10.82 -9.65
N ILE A 818 8.08 -10.68 -8.68
CA ILE A 818 7.75 -10.27 -7.30
C ILE A 818 8.18 -8.81 -7.15
N ASN A 819 7.30 -7.97 -6.62
CA ASN A 819 7.45 -6.52 -6.55
C ASN A 819 6.86 -5.97 -5.23
N THR A 820 7.06 -4.68 -4.93
CA THR A 820 6.72 -4.08 -3.60
C THR A 820 5.39 -3.33 -3.54
N ASP A 821 4.84 -2.90 -4.66
CA ASP A 821 3.64 -2.08 -4.78
C ASP A 821 3.76 -0.73 -4.04
N ASP A 822 3.09 -0.52 -2.90
CA ASP A 822 3.27 0.63 -2.03
C ASP A 822 4.14 0.27 -0.80
N GLN A 823 5.45 0.17 -1.02
CA GLN A 823 6.43 -0.29 -0.02
C GLN A 823 6.26 0.37 1.37
N GLY A 824 6.03 1.68 1.40
CA GLY A 824 5.86 2.49 2.61
C GLY A 824 4.51 2.31 3.30
N VAL A 825 3.44 2.01 2.55
CA VAL A 825 2.10 1.69 3.08
C VAL A 825 2.04 0.25 3.61
N PHE A 826 2.75 -0.68 2.99
CA PHE A 826 2.77 -2.08 3.41
C PHE A 826 3.91 -2.44 4.38
N SER A 827 4.85 -1.51 4.62
CA SER A 827 5.98 -1.70 5.52
C SER A 827 6.87 -2.90 5.14
N THR A 828 7.32 -2.94 3.89
CA THR A 828 8.10 -4.06 3.33
C THR A 828 9.30 -3.58 2.51
N SER A 829 10.06 -4.51 1.92
CA SER A 829 11.08 -4.23 0.89
C SER A 829 11.10 -5.37 -0.13
N LEU A 830 11.71 -5.17 -1.30
CA LEU A 830 11.75 -6.22 -2.31
C LEU A 830 12.39 -7.52 -1.79
N GLU A 831 13.50 -7.41 -1.06
CA GLU A 831 14.14 -8.57 -0.41
C GLU A 831 13.21 -9.23 0.62
N ARG A 832 12.43 -8.43 1.36
CA ARG A 832 11.46 -8.93 2.32
C ARG A 832 10.36 -9.75 1.61
N GLU A 833 9.82 -9.27 0.49
CA GLU A 833 8.79 -9.98 -0.30
C GLU A 833 9.25 -11.39 -0.70
N TYR A 834 10.43 -11.52 -1.31
CA TYR A 834 11.03 -12.81 -1.67
C TYR A 834 11.20 -13.72 -0.45
N SER A 835 11.64 -13.14 0.66
CA SER A 835 11.97 -13.89 1.88
C SER A 835 10.73 -14.37 2.64
N LEU A 836 9.64 -13.60 2.60
CA LEU A 836 8.34 -13.96 3.18
C LEU A 836 7.73 -15.14 2.43
N ILE A 837 7.72 -15.09 1.09
CA ILE A 837 7.29 -16.22 0.25
C ILE A 837 8.13 -17.46 0.54
N ALA A 838 9.46 -17.33 0.52
CA ALA A 838 10.37 -18.46 0.79
C ALA A 838 10.04 -19.14 2.13
N LEU A 839 9.95 -18.36 3.20
CA LEU A 839 9.76 -18.91 4.54
C LEU A 839 8.35 -19.48 4.74
N ALA A 840 7.35 -18.91 4.08
CA ALA A 840 6.00 -19.42 4.14
C ALA A 840 5.93 -20.82 3.50
N ILE A 841 6.49 -21.00 2.30
CA ILE A 841 6.57 -22.31 1.63
C ILE A 841 7.40 -23.31 2.44
N GLU A 842 8.50 -22.88 3.05
CA GLU A 842 9.31 -23.77 3.91
C GLU A 842 8.54 -24.28 5.13
N ARG A 843 7.65 -23.47 5.71
CA ARG A 843 6.89 -23.80 6.92
C ARG A 843 5.59 -24.52 6.65
N HIS A 844 4.94 -24.22 5.53
CA HIS A 844 3.63 -24.70 5.17
C HIS A 844 3.76 -25.49 3.87
N GLN A 845 4.05 -26.78 4.02
CA GLN A 845 4.11 -27.71 2.89
C GLN A 845 2.92 -28.64 2.91
N THR A 846 2.24 -28.76 1.77
CA THR A 846 1.14 -29.70 1.59
C THR A 846 1.65 -31.13 1.71
N GLU A 847 0.87 -31.98 2.36
CA GLU A 847 1.20 -33.41 2.49
C GLU A 847 1.39 -34.05 1.11
N GLY A 848 2.51 -34.77 0.91
CA GLY A 848 2.91 -35.32 -0.39
C GLY A 848 3.66 -34.36 -1.32
N PHE A 849 3.61 -33.05 -1.08
CA PHE A 849 4.19 -32.00 -1.94
C PHE A 849 5.30 -31.22 -1.22
N LYS A 850 6.37 -31.93 -0.86
CA LYS A 850 7.50 -31.35 -0.12
C LYS A 850 8.52 -30.70 -1.04
N ASN A 851 9.07 -29.57 -0.59
CA ASN A 851 10.12 -28.82 -1.28
C ASN A 851 11.30 -28.59 -0.33
N SER A 852 12.52 -28.87 -0.78
CA SER A 852 13.70 -28.48 0.01
C SER A 852 13.92 -26.96 -0.05
N PRO A 853 14.55 -26.35 0.97
CA PRO A 853 14.92 -24.93 0.92
C PRO A 853 15.70 -24.57 -0.35
N ARG A 854 16.58 -25.47 -0.83
CA ARG A 854 17.35 -25.25 -2.06
C ARG A 854 16.47 -25.13 -3.30
N GLN A 855 15.47 -26.03 -3.44
CA GLN A 855 14.52 -25.97 -4.55
C GLN A 855 13.72 -24.66 -4.54
N ILE A 856 13.30 -24.18 -3.37
CA ILE A 856 12.57 -22.91 -3.22
C ILE A 856 13.44 -21.73 -3.66
N ILE A 857 14.73 -21.73 -3.29
CA ILE A 857 15.67 -20.68 -3.67
C ILE A 857 15.96 -20.70 -5.17
N ASP A 858 16.15 -21.87 -5.77
CA ASP A 858 16.39 -21.98 -7.21
C ASP A 858 15.14 -21.53 -8.01
N TRP A 859 13.94 -21.81 -7.51
CA TRP A 859 12.67 -21.31 -8.06
C TRP A 859 12.54 -19.78 -7.93
N LEU A 860 12.87 -19.20 -6.78
CA LEU A 860 12.88 -17.75 -6.58
C LEU A 860 13.94 -17.05 -7.45
N ASP A 861 15.10 -17.68 -7.69
CA ASP A 861 16.11 -17.11 -8.59
C ASP A 861 15.61 -17.07 -10.03
N LYS A 862 14.78 -18.04 -10.45
CA LYS A 862 14.10 -18.00 -11.75
C LYS A 862 13.10 -16.86 -11.84
N ILE A 863 12.31 -16.63 -10.79
CA ILE A 863 11.42 -15.45 -10.72
C ILE A 863 12.22 -14.15 -10.82
N ARG A 864 13.34 -14.03 -10.10
CA ARG A 864 14.23 -12.87 -10.18
C ARG A 864 14.76 -12.67 -11.62
N GLN A 865 15.12 -13.75 -12.32
CA GLN A 865 15.55 -13.67 -13.73
C GLN A 865 14.41 -13.16 -14.61
N MET A 866 13.19 -13.70 -14.44
CA MET A 866 12.00 -13.25 -15.18
C MET A 866 11.65 -11.78 -14.89
N SER A 867 11.76 -11.29 -13.64
CA SER A 867 11.62 -9.86 -13.31
C SER A 867 12.62 -8.99 -14.07
N VAL A 868 13.84 -9.48 -14.33
CA VAL A 868 14.81 -8.73 -15.13
C VAL A 868 14.44 -8.76 -16.61
N GLU A 869 14.01 -9.91 -17.13
CA GLU A 869 13.60 -10.08 -18.54
C GLU A 869 12.39 -9.20 -18.89
N GLN A 870 11.47 -9.01 -17.94
CA GLN A 870 10.22 -8.28 -18.12
C GLN A 870 10.39 -6.77 -18.25
N GLN A 871 11.53 -6.16 -17.89
CA GLN A 871 11.76 -4.70 -17.95
C GLN A 871 11.38 -4.12 -19.33
N PHE A 872 10.69 -2.99 -19.36
CA PHE A 872 10.32 -2.31 -20.61
C PHE A 872 11.49 -1.54 -21.23
N ASP A 873 12.47 -1.11 -20.43
CA ASP A 873 13.68 -0.40 -20.89
C ASP A 873 14.87 -1.35 -21.20
N ASN A 874 14.60 -2.62 -21.52
CA ASN A 874 15.64 -3.63 -21.72
C ASN A 874 16.24 -3.65 -23.13
N ASP A 875 16.04 -2.59 -23.91
CA ASP A 875 16.49 -2.57 -25.29
C ASP A 875 18.02 -2.73 -25.35
N ILE A 876 18.44 -3.90 -25.87
CA ILE A 876 19.84 -4.31 -26.13
C ILE A 876 20.58 -3.30 -27.03
N PHE A 877 19.85 -2.37 -27.63
CA PHE A 877 20.32 -1.29 -28.47
C PHE A 877 20.57 0.04 -27.74
N ASN A 878 20.46 0.09 -26.41
CA ASN A 878 21.01 1.18 -25.62
C ASN A 878 22.53 1.15 -25.79
N TYR A 879 23.01 1.85 -26.82
CA TYR A 879 24.42 2.11 -27.06
C TYR A 879 24.99 2.68 -25.78
N LYS A 880 25.80 1.88 -25.09
CA LYS A 880 26.75 2.42 -24.11
C LYS A 880 27.48 3.56 -24.80
N LYS A 881 27.36 4.79 -24.28
CA LYS A 881 28.38 5.81 -24.50
C LYS A 881 29.68 5.17 -23.99
N ASN A 882 30.55 4.77 -24.94
CA ASN A 882 31.93 4.39 -24.63
C ASN A 882 32.66 5.58 -24.00
#